data_AF-A0ABD4Z6L7-F1
#
_entry.id   AF-A0ABD4Z6L7-F1
#
_cell.length_a   1.000
_cell.length_b   1.000
_cell.length_c   1.000
_cell.angle_alpha   90.00
_cell.angle_beta   90.00
_cell.angle_gamma   90.00
#
_symmetry.space_group_name_H-M   'P 1'
#
loop_
_entity.id
_entity.type
_entity.pdbx_description
1 polymer ?
#
loop_
_entity_poly.entity_id
_entity_poly.type
_entity_poly.pdbx_seq_one_letter_code
_entity_poly.pdbx_strand_id
1 'polypeptide(L)'
;MEDKLSYERRGLEALYAFTPFKIVYKHRDESRGKTDAYVLVILPPKRYYTLYVEDFKEVENLNIENIIRSFKKENYDLWKKLWQNRFKRRHPIQIENIKIYEYESWPSLHFKESKSPYVLIIDEVLYNVFNGSIPIEDERVKRIFNSRYKYRRFLLAEYNFNSLSNPFFCSRGYVLITHRQKCPVKNICPYGREGRCNGSLLRIGETYTGLYKVFPQVKVKILSPMEIASKMQLHIWLFSIRYNWYPLLNVYFANRVSLLAFYEGIVFQPKKSFLQHYLIKFGRTPGVRIIDTDALILEFDVETLDKVVNELLQKDYSWPKFKKSLLSKSDLCSEKSCEKSPKILRPWRFLEEELRSGFDNEKNLNRVFNDLIGSATSSLNEQDKQYYRFIIVHTIAHNVLLSLWRELGLSEAHLRYKIDSENGRWAIYIYEAVSGGLGYLRLLAFNRKSKLYEIIEKSIYESPPEEFAERYCSCTIRDEDIDTIQNMLSDLRRKCGENDDDCIKAVNKLQKFVNSIYSIMYKKFNVTLHPYTITYILNRIVPGRLSELFSNVVESILSLFLPFDGSIYCGFIEEGCSLGPFLEPLSISYTVMKHIADNGKQYTPYPHADKIVVPWMKLAKNKLKIMTSNISLNENHKVYKTIKSLCERSGKVYILLGKNAVDDEASKKTAEMFLKNLGKCVEIRLHPQLHAKAVIIDDVAVVEGSFNLTISGLSKNIEFANILLKPDEVKRRVEDFDKLWNESKEYFKNL
;
A
#
# COMPACT_ATOMS: atom_id res chain seq x y z
N MET A 1 -7.02 -20.46 -41.60
CA MET A 1 -7.13 -20.82 -40.17
C MET A 1 -6.43 -19.72 -39.41
N GLU A 2 -7.17 -18.78 -38.83
CA GLU A 2 -6.58 -17.77 -37.95
C GLU A 2 -6.11 -18.51 -36.69
N ASP A 3 -4.80 -18.59 -36.48
CA ASP A 3 -4.22 -19.09 -35.24
C ASP A 3 -4.84 -18.32 -34.09
N LYS A 4 -5.73 -18.99 -33.34
CA LYS A 4 -6.21 -18.49 -32.05
C LYS A 4 -4.99 -18.48 -31.14
N LEU A 5 -4.28 -17.35 -31.08
CA LEU A 5 -3.31 -17.04 -30.04
C LEU A 5 -4.03 -17.17 -28.69
N SER A 6 -3.94 -18.35 -28.08
CA SER A 6 -4.46 -18.59 -26.74
C SER A 6 -3.39 -18.15 -25.74
N TYR A 7 -3.63 -17.01 -25.09
CA TYR A 7 -2.80 -16.57 -23.97
C TYR A 7 -3.31 -17.20 -22.68
N GLU A 8 -2.55 -18.13 -22.10
CA GLU A 8 -2.81 -18.66 -20.76
C GLU A 8 -2.07 -17.81 -19.72
N ARG A 9 -2.80 -17.23 -18.76
CA ARG A 9 -2.26 -16.50 -17.62
C ARG A 9 -2.77 -17.14 -16.34
N ARG A 10 -1.88 -17.39 -15.38
CA ARG A 10 -2.19 -18.10 -14.13
C ARG A 10 -2.05 -17.18 -12.90
N GLY A 11 -2.70 -17.55 -11.80
CA GLY A 11 -2.60 -16.82 -10.54
C GLY A 11 -3.13 -15.38 -10.63
N LEU A 12 -2.45 -14.45 -9.97
CA LEU A 12 -2.85 -13.04 -9.95
C LEU A 12 -2.69 -12.35 -11.31
N GLU A 13 -1.77 -12.79 -12.18
CA GLU A 13 -1.59 -12.18 -13.51
C GLU A 13 -2.89 -12.19 -14.32
N ALA A 14 -3.71 -13.23 -14.17
CA ALA A 14 -5.00 -13.32 -14.83
C ALA A 14 -5.92 -12.14 -14.48
N LEU A 15 -5.89 -11.66 -13.23
CA LEU A 15 -6.66 -10.50 -12.79
C LEU A 15 -6.14 -9.18 -13.42
N TYR A 16 -4.84 -9.06 -13.65
CA TYR A 16 -4.27 -7.84 -14.26
C TYR A 16 -4.33 -7.84 -15.80
N ALA A 17 -4.33 -9.02 -16.41
CA ALA A 17 -4.47 -9.21 -17.85
C ALA A 17 -5.92 -9.00 -18.31
N PHE A 18 -6.88 -9.58 -17.58
CA PHE A 18 -8.32 -9.49 -17.91
C PHE A 18 -9.04 -8.45 -17.05
N THR A 19 -8.35 -7.34 -16.74
CA THR A 19 -8.95 -6.21 -16.02
C THR A 19 -10.06 -5.59 -16.86
N PRO A 20 -11.30 -5.48 -16.36
CA PRO A 20 -12.36 -4.81 -17.09
C PRO A 20 -11.98 -3.36 -17.45
N PHE A 21 -12.39 -2.91 -18.64
CA PHE A 21 -12.03 -1.64 -19.25
C PHE A 21 -10.56 -1.48 -19.65
N LYS A 22 -9.68 -2.45 -19.41
CA LYS A 22 -8.31 -2.44 -19.92
C LYS A 22 -8.27 -3.04 -21.33
N ILE A 23 -7.65 -2.33 -22.28
CA ILE A 23 -7.37 -2.89 -23.61
C ILE A 23 -6.37 -4.03 -23.44
N VAL A 24 -6.79 -5.24 -23.80
CA VAL A 24 -6.01 -6.47 -23.67
C VAL A 24 -5.09 -6.67 -24.87
N TYR A 25 -5.58 -6.32 -26.06
CA TYR A 25 -4.83 -6.46 -27.31
C TYR A 25 -5.20 -5.35 -28.30
N LYS A 26 -4.21 -4.93 -29.09
CA LYS A 26 -4.33 -3.94 -30.16
C LYS A 26 -3.75 -4.55 -31.43
N HIS A 27 -4.60 -4.77 -32.45
CA HIS A 27 -4.13 -5.20 -33.76
C HIS A 27 -3.69 -3.97 -34.56
N ARG A 28 -2.44 -3.96 -35.04
CA ARG A 28 -1.97 -2.97 -36.01
C ARG A 28 -1.86 -3.65 -37.38
N ASP A 29 -2.46 -3.03 -38.40
CA ASP A 29 -2.17 -3.41 -39.77
C ASP A 29 -0.81 -2.82 -40.15
N GLU A 30 0.16 -3.70 -40.31
CA GLU A 30 1.55 -3.38 -40.65
C GLU A 30 1.63 -2.66 -42.00
N SER A 31 0.74 -2.97 -42.94
CA SER A 31 0.74 -2.36 -44.28
C SER A 31 0.32 -0.89 -44.26
N ARG A 32 -0.48 -0.48 -43.26
CA ARG A 32 -1.02 0.89 -43.15
C ARG A 32 -0.43 1.68 -41.98
N GLY A 33 0.34 1.03 -41.11
CA GLY A 33 0.84 1.61 -39.86
C GLY A 33 -0.28 2.05 -38.90
N LYS A 34 -1.53 1.61 -39.12
CA LYS A 34 -2.73 2.03 -38.38
C LYS A 34 -3.23 0.90 -37.49
N THR A 35 -3.99 1.28 -36.47
CA THR A 35 -4.66 0.31 -35.61
C THR A 35 -5.98 -0.07 -36.22
N ASP A 36 -6.24 -1.36 -36.35
CA ASP A 36 -7.43 -1.87 -37.03
C ASP A 36 -8.43 -2.45 -36.04
N ALA A 37 -7.95 -2.89 -34.87
CA ALA A 37 -8.82 -3.47 -33.87
C ALA A 37 -8.32 -3.32 -32.43
N TYR A 38 -9.29 -3.26 -31.51
CA TYR A 38 -9.09 -3.28 -30.07
C TYR A 38 -9.85 -4.44 -29.44
N VAL A 39 -9.21 -5.15 -28.51
CA VAL A 39 -9.84 -6.19 -27.70
C VAL A 39 -9.93 -5.72 -26.25
N LEU A 40 -11.13 -5.73 -25.69
CA LEU A 40 -11.43 -5.12 -24.39
C LEU A 40 -12.42 -5.99 -23.60
N VAL A 41 -12.14 -6.21 -22.32
CA VAL A 41 -13.08 -6.87 -21.39
C VAL A 41 -13.98 -5.78 -20.77
N ILE A 42 -15.30 -5.98 -20.72
CA ILE A 42 -16.22 -5.01 -20.10
C ILE A 42 -17.10 -5.70 -19.08
N LEU A 43 -16.97 -5.30 -17.81
CA LEU A 43 -17.82 -5.78 -16.72
C LEU A 43 -18.82 -4.68 -16.31
N PRO A 44 -20.13 -4.96 -16.23
CA PRO A 44 -21.12 -3.96 -15.82
C PRO A 44 -20.85 -3.44 -14.39
N PRO A 45 -20.63 -2.13 -14.22
CA PRO A 45 -20.43 -1.54 -12.89
C PRO A 45 -21.69 -1.57 -12.02
N LYS A 46 -21.52 -1.47 -10.70
CA LYS A 46 -22.67 -1.35 -9.78
C LYS A 46 -23.37 0.01 -9.97
N ARG A 47 -24.70 0.00 -10.16
CA ARG A 47 -25.57 1.19 -10.43
C ARG A 47 -25.44 1.78 -11.83
N TYR A 48 -25.03 0.98 -12.79
CA TYR A 48 -25.00 1.37 -14.19
C TYR A 48 -25.82 0.39 -15.02
N TYR A 49 -26.46 0.90 -16.05
CA TYR A 49 -26.90 0.09 -17.17
C TYR A 49 -25.76 -0.05 -18.17
N THR A 50 -25.66 -1.23 -18.78
CA THR A 50 -24.73 -1.52 -19.88
C THR A 50 -25.57 -1.98 -21.06
N LEU A 51 -25.54 -1.19 -22.12
CA LEU A 51 -26.25 -1.44 -23.37
C LEU A 51 -25.25 -1.82 -24.44
N TYR A 52 -25.62 -2.75 -25.31
CA TYR A 52 -24.75 -3.29 -26.35
C TYR A 52 -25.48 -3.40 -27.68
N VAL A 53 -24.87 -2.88 -28.74
CA VAL A 53 -25.26 -3.12 -30.14
C VAL A 53 -24.09 -3.78 -30.86
N GLU A 54 -24.37 -4.76 -31.71
CA GLU A 54 -23.34 -5.45 -32.49
C GLU A 54 -22.79 -4.59 -33.64
N ASP A 55 -23.63 -3.75 -34.26
CA ASP A 55 -23.25 -2.80 -35.32
C ASP A 55 -23.62 -1.36 -34.96
N PHE A 56 -22.60 -0.51 -34.78
CA PHE A 56 -22.73 0.90 -34.44
C PHE A 56 -23.34 1.77 -35.56
N LYS A 57 -23.29 1.34 -36.83
CA LYS A 57 -23.77 2.17 -37.96
C LYS A 57 -25.24 2.56 -37.81
N GLU A 58 -26.05 1.74 -37.14
CA GLU A 58 -27.46 2.00 -36.88
C GLU A 58 -27.69 3.10 -35.81
N VAL A 59 -26.71 3.36 -34.94
CA VAL A 59 -26.84 4.23 -33.76
C VAL A 59 -25.96 5.49 -33.80
N GLU A 60 -25.07 5.62 -34.78
CA GLU A 60 -24.10 6.72 -34.89
C GLU A 60 -24.76 8.11 -34.95
N ASN A 61 -25.85 8.23 -35.71
CA ASN A 61 -26.57 9.49 -35.90
C ASN A 61 -27.63 9.76 -34.82
N LEU A 62 -27.89 8.78 -33.95
CA LEU A 62 -28.89 8.95 -32.90
C LEU A 62 -28.30 9.72 -31.72
N ASN A 63 -29.08 10.68 -31.22
CA ASN A 63 -28.79 11.27 -29.91
C ASN A 63 -29.00 10.21 -28.81
N ILE A 64 -28.43 10.44 -27.63
CA ILE A 64 -28.44 9.42 -26.57
C ILE A 64 -29.85 9.08 -26.08
N GLU A 65 -30.77 10.04 -26.08
CA GLU A 65 -32.17 9.81 -25.73
C GLU A 65 -32.84 8.82 -26.67
N ASN A 66 -32.65 9.01 -27.98
CA ASN A 66 -33.18 8.13 -29.01
C ASN A 66 -32.52 6.76 -28.96
N ILE A 67 -31.21 6.69 -28.68
CA ILE A 67 -30.53 5.42 -28.42
C ILE A 67 -31.25 4.70 -27.28
N ILE A 68 -31.34 5.31 -26.10
CA ILE A 68 -31.96 4.70 -24.91
C ILE A 68 -33.41 4.27 -25.17
N ARG A 69 -34.20 5.09 -25.85
CA ARG A 69 -35.60 4.76 -26.21
C ARG A 69 -35.70 3.65 -27.26
N SER A 70 -34.75 3.55 -28.18
CA SER A 70 -34.71 2.51 -29.22
C SER A 70 -34.30 1.14 -28.68
N PHE A 71 -33.64 1.10 -27.53
CA PHE A 71 -33.23 -0.13 -26.87
C PHE A 71 -34.43 -0.84 -26.24
N LYS A 72 -35.09 -1.72 -27.03
CA LYS A 72 -36.05 -2.70 -26.52
C LYS A 72 -35.35 -3.71 -25.59
N LYS A 73 -36.11 -4.30 -24.67
CA LYS A 73 -35.66 -5.28 -23.65
C LYS A 73 -34.81 -6.44 -24.22
N GLU A 74 -34.99 -6.79 -25.49
CA GLU A 74 -34.30 -7.88 -26.21
C GLU A 74 -32.76 -7.73 -26.25
N ASN A 75 -32.23 -6.51 -26.37
CA ASN A 75 -30.78 -6.27 -26.43
C ASN A 75 -30.08 -6.40 -25.06
N TYR A 76 -30.80 -6.19 -23.96
CA TYR A 76 -30.33 -6.50 -22.61
C TYR A 76 -30.15 -8.02 -22.42
N ASP A 77 -31.08 -8.81 -22.97
CA ASP A 77 -30.97 -10.26 -22.97
C ASP A 77 -29.83 -10.75 -23.86
N LEU A 78 -29.44 -10.03 -24.91
CA LEU A 78 -28.23 -10.34 -25.69
C LEU A 78 -26.95 -10.15 -24.87
N TRP A 79 -26.81 -9.04 -24.13
CA TRP A 79 -25.68 -8.85 -23.21
C TRP A 79 -25.65 -9.95 -22.14
N LYS A 80 -26.83 -10.29 -21.60
CA LYS A 80 -27.00 -11.38 -20.66
C LYS A 80 -26.62 -12.73 -21.28
N LYS A 81 -26.97 -13.01 -22.55
CA LYS A 81 -26.59 -14.21 -23.32
C LYS A 81 -25.10 -14.26 -23.62
N LEU A 82 -24.49 -13.16 -24.07
CA LEU A 82 -23.03 -13.01 -24.21
C LEU A 82 -22.33 -13.39 -22.91
N TRP A 83 -22.94 -13.04 -21.78
CA TRP A 83 -22.49 -13.38 -20.45
C TRP A 83 -23.15 -14.61 -19.77
N GLN A 84 -23.88 -15.44 -20.50
CA GLN A 84 -24.48 -16.69 -19.97
C GLN A 84 -24.06 -17.90 -20.79
N ASN A 85 -24.00 -17.79 -22.12
CA ASN A 85 -23.72 -18.91 -23.02
C ASN A 85 -22.22 -19.26 -23.15
N ARG A 86 -21.31 -18.34 -22.81
CA ARG A 86 -19.86 -18.61 -22.75
C ARG A 86 -19.35 -19.03 -21.38
N PHE A 87 -20.25 -19.10 -20.40
CA PHE A 87 -19.90 -19.44 -19.03
C PHE A 87 -20.56 -20.76 -18.66
N LYS A 88 -19.81 -21.85 -18.70
CA LYS A 88 -20.13 -23.02 -17.87
C LYS A 88 -19.97 -22.58 -16.41
N ARG A 89 -21.02 -21.95 -15.85
CA ARG A 89 -21.04 -21.50 -14.46
C ARG A 89 -20.90 -22.75 -13.58
N ARG A 90 -19.74 -22.94 -12.94
CA ARG A 90 -19.71 -23.67 -11.68
C ARG A 90 -20.48 -22.87 -10.64
N HIS A 91 -21.17 -23.56 -9.73
CA HIS A 91 -21.96 -22.91 -8.68
C HIS A 91 -21.11 -21.85 -7.96
N PRO A 92 -21.66 -20.66 -7.67
CA PRO A 92 -20.90 -19.64 -6.93
C PRO A 92 -20.46 -20.24 -5.60
N ILE A 93 -19.15 -20.21 -5.33
CA ILE A 93 -18.62 -20.66 -4.07
C ILE A 93 -18.89 -19.52 -3.08
N GLN A 94 -19.67 -19.81 -2.06
CA GLN A 94 -19.90 -18.87 -0.97
C GLN A 94 -18.79 -19.08 0.08
N ILE A 95 -17.97 -18.06 0.27
CA ILE A 95 -16.98 -18.03 1.35
C ILE A 95 -17.40 -16.88 2.26
N GLU A 96 -17.88 -17.22 3.46
CA GLU A 96 -18.52 -16.28 4.39
C GLU A 96 -19.65 -15.48 3.72
N ASN A 97 -19.51 -14.16 3.64
CA ASN A 97 -20.49 -13.22 3.07
C ASN A 97 -20.18 -12.82 1.62
N ILE A 98 -19.18 -13.45 0.98
CA ILE A 98 -18.72 -13.08 -0.36
C ILE A 98 -19.10 -14.17 -1.37
N LYS A 99 -19.82 -13.78 -2.43
CA LYS A 99 -20.15 -14.65 -3.56
C LYS A 99 -19.04 -14.57 -4.60
N ILE A 100 -18.31 -15.67 -4.77
CA ILE A 100 -17.19 -15.78 -5.71
C ILE A 100 -17.62 -16.65 -6.87
N TYR A 101 -17.21 -16.26 -8.07
CA TYR A 101 -17.55 -16.96 -9.30
C TYR A 101 -16.25 -17.45 -9.96
N GLU A 102 -16.22 -18.75 -10.27
CA GLU A 102 -15.14 -19.37 -11.02
C GLU A 102 -15.45 -19.26 -12.53
N TYR A 103 -14.48 -18.80 -13.31
CA TYR A 103 -14.62 -18.61 -14.76
C TYR A 103 -13.48 -19.32 -15.48
N GLU A 104 -13.80 -20.19 -16.44
CA GLU A 104 -12.80 -20.88 -17.28
C GLU A 104 -12.20 -19.94 -18.34
N SER A 105 -12.96 -18.95 -18.82
CA SER A 105 -12.50 -17.93 -19.77
C SER A 105 -13.23 -16.60 -19.58
N TRP A 106 -12.63 -15.51 -20.06
CA TRP A 106 -13.18 -14.16 -19.95
C TRP A 106 -13.72 -13.67 -21.29
N PRO A 107 -14.98 -13.19 -21.36
CA PRO A 107 -15.50 -12.62 -22.58
C PRO A 107 -14.80 -11.28 -22.86
N SER A 108 -14.20 -11.19 -24.04
CA SER A 108 -13.67 -9.96 -24.59
C SER A 108 -14.50 -9.52 -25.80
N LEU A 109 -14.60 -8.22 -25.99
CA LEU A 109 -15.24 -7.60 -27.14
C LEU A 109 -14.17 -7.12 -28.12
N HIS A 110 -14.42 -7.33 -29.40
CA HIS A 110 -13.51 -6.96 -30.48
C HIS A 110 -14.07 -5.76 -31.24
N PHE A 111 -13.46 -4.59 -31.07
CA PHE A 111 -13.84 -3.34 -31.71
C PHE A 111 -13.01 -3.15 -32.97
N LYS A 112 -13.61 -3.28 -34.16
CA LYS A 112 -12.94 -3.08 -35.46
C LYS A 112 -13.49 -1.84 -36.16
N GLU A 113 -12.69 -1.23 -37.04
CA GLU A 113 -13.16 -0.13 -37.88
C GLU A 113 -14.33 -0.57 -38.78
N SER A 114 -14.23 -1.76 -39.40
CA SER A 114 -15.25 -2.32 -40.29
C SER A 114 -16.49 -2.87 -39.58
N LYS A 115 -16.36 -3.28 -38.32
CA LYS A 115 -17.43 -3.81 -37.46
C LYS A 115 -17.25 -3.22 -36.07
N SER A 116 -18.04 -2.20 -35.77
CA SER A 116 -17.94 -1.44 -34.53
C SER A 116 -19.05 -1.87 -33.57
N PRO A 117 -18.85 -2.88 -32.70
CA PRO A 117 -19.74 -3.03 -31.56
C PRO A 117 -19.76 -1.72 -30.77
N TYR A 118 -20.93 -1.38 -30.26
CA TYR A 118 -21.14 -0.18 -29.47
C TYR A 118 -21.61 -0.56 -28.08
N VAL A 119 -20.87 -0.11 -27.08
CA VAL A 119 -21.22 -0.31 -25.67
C VAL A 119 -21.44 1.04 -25.01
N LEU A 120 -22.66 1.26 -24.52
CA LEU A 120 -23.02 2.42 -23.72
C LEU A 120 -23.15 2.01 -22.25
N ILE A 121 -22.35 2.66 -21.40
CA ILE A 121 -22.43 2.51 -19.95
C ILE A 121 -22.94 3.82 -19.38
N ILE A 122 -24.06 3.75 -18.67
CA ILE A 122 -24.77 4.93 -18.19
C ILE A 122 -25.26 4.73 -16.75
N ASP A 123 -25.12 5.76 -15.92
CA ASP A 123 -25.61 5.75 -14.55
C ASP A 123 -27.12 5.49 -14.52
N GLU A 124 -27.57 4.67 -13.59
CA GLU A 124 -28.96 4.23 -13.47
C GLU A 124 -29.97 5.38 -13.42
N VAL A 125 -29.65 6.45 -12.66
CA VAL A 125 -30.55 7.61 -12.55
C VAL A 125 -30.59 8.36 -13.86
N LEU A 126 -29.44 8.53 -14.52
CA LEU A 126 -29.38 9.24 -15.80
C LEU A 126 -30.09 8.47 -16.92
N TYR A 127 -29.96 7.14 -16.95
CA TYR A 127 -30.73 6.29 -17.86
C TYR A 127 -32.24 6.50 -17.69
N ASN A 128 -32.72 6.47 -16.45
CA ASN A 128 -34.14 6.66 -16.14
C ASN A 128 -34.64 8.05 -16.54
N VAL A 129 -33.80 9.09 -16.46
CA VAL A 129 -34.14 10.42 -16.97
C VAL A 129 -34.31 10.41 -18.49
N PHE A 130 -33.34 9.85 -19.24
CA PHE A 130 -33.43 9.79 -20.69
C PHE A 130 -34.58 8.89 -21.19
N ASN A 131 -34.91 7.85 -20.43
CA ASN A 131 -36.07 6.99 -20.68
C ASN A 131 -37.41 7.62 -20.25
N GLY A 132 -37.40 8.86 -19.72
CA GLY A 132 -38.61 9.56 -19.28
C GLY A 132 -39.25 9.01 -18.00
N SER A 133 -38.59 8.09 -17.30
CA SER A 133 -39.09 7.47 -16.06
C SER A 133 -38.86 8.33 -14.82
N ILE A 134 -37.95 9.31 -14.88
CA ILE A 134 -37.66 10.27 -13.80
C ILE A 134 -37.55 11.68 -14.41
N PRO A 135 -38.22 12.71 -13.85
CA PRO A 135 -38.08 14.08 -14.33
C PRO A 135 -36.69 14.67 -14.02
N ILE A 136 -36.24 15.64 -14.82
CA ILE A 136 -34.91 16.27 -14.67
C ILE A 136 -34.77 17.03 -13.35
N GLU A 137 -35.89 17.51 -12.80
CA GLU A 137 -36.00 18.29 -11.57
C GLU A 137 -35.86 17.42 -10.32
N ASP A 138 -35.96 16.08 -10.47
CA ASP A 138 -35.93 15.13 -9.37
C ASP A 138 -34.66 15.31 -8.52
N GLU A 139 -34.84 15.26 -7.20
CA GLU A 139 -33.77 15.46 -6.26
C GLU A 139 -32.65 14.43 -6.42
N ARG A 140 -32.97 13.20 -6.86
CA ARG A 140 -32.00 12.15 -7.20
C ARG A 140 -31.08 12.58 -8.33
N VAL A 141 -31.58 13.33 -9.32
CA VAL A 141 -30.78 13.86 -10.43
C VAL A 141 -29.78 14.88 -9.88
N LYS A 142 -30.24 15.85 -9.09
CA LYS A 142 -29.34 16.81 -8.41
C LYS A 142 -28.32 16.08 -7.54
N ARG A 143 -28.75 15.06 -6.81
CA ARG A 143 -27.89 14.20 -6.00
C ARG A 143 -26.86 13.44 -6.84
N ILE A 144 -27.12 12.95 -8.06
CA ILE A 144 -26.05 12.27 -8.85
C ILE A 144 -24.97 13.26 -9.31
N PHE A 145 -25.36 14.46 -9.76
CA PHE A 145 -24.41 15.48 -10.19
C PHE A 145 -23.58 16.02 -9.01
N ASN A 146 -24.18 16.12 -7.82
CA ASN A 146 -23.49 16.49 -6.58
C ASN A 146 -22.69 15.34 -5.96
N SER A 147 -23.23 14.11 -6.02
CA SER A 147 -22.59 12.89 -5.49
C SER A 147 -21.52 12.33 -6.42
N ARG A 148 -21.29 12.95 -7.58
CA ARG A 148 -20.06 12.79 -8.33
C ARG A 148 -18.83 13.26 -7.53
N TYR A 149 -18.92 14.38 -6.82
CA TYR A 149 -17.82 14.94 -6.02
C TYR A 149 -17.41 13.99 -4.87
N LYS A 150 -18.27 13.76 -3.88
CA LYS A 150 -19.06 12.53 -3.81
C LYS A 150 -18.43 11.14 -3.98
N TYR A 151 -18.17 10.67 -5.20
CA TYR A 151 -17.85 9.25 -5.45
C TYR A 151 -16.83 9.03 -6.57
N ARG A 152 -16.36 10.10 -7.25
CA ARG A 152 -15.41 10.05 -8.37
C ARG A 152 -15.81 9.03 -9.44
N ARG A 153 -17.08 9.15 -9.85
CA ARG A 153 -17.75 8.31 -10.85
C ARG A 153 -18.03 9.12 -12.10
N PHE A 154 -17.92 8.50 -13.27
CA PHE A 154 -18.50 9.05 -14.49
C PHE A 154 -20.00 8.78 -14.53
N LEU A 155 -20.75 9.54 -15.32
CA LEU A 155 -22.18 9.28 -15.56
C LEU A 155 -22.42 8.53 -16.86
N LEU A 156 -21.49 8.67 -17.81
CA LEU A 156 -21.59 8.10 -19.14
C LEU A 156 -20.21 7.71 -19.69
N ALA A 157 -20.16 6.57 -20.37
CA ALA A 157 -19.04 6.13 -21.20
C ALA A 157 -19.57 5.41 -22.45
N GLU A 158 -19.06 5.79 -23.62
CA GLU A 158 -19.37 5.16 -24.90
C GLU A 158 -18.11 4.50 -25.46
N TYR A 159 -18.14 3.17 -25.62
CA TYR A 159 -17.05 2.38 -26.19
C TYR A 159 -17.44 1.92 -27.60
N ASN A 160 -16.69 2.38 -28.59
CA ASN A 160 -16.65 1.86 -29.95
C ASN A 160 -15.22 2.09 -30.51
N PHE A 161 -14.97 1.68 -31.76
CA PHE A 161 -13.65 1.88 -32.36
C PHE A 161 -13.22 3.36 -32.38
N ASN A 162 -14.14 4.28 -32.70
CA ASN A 162 -13.88 5.72 -32.78
C ASN A 162 -13.55 6.33 -31.41
N SER A 163 -14.30 5.97 -30.35
CA SER A 163 -14.03 6.50 -29.02
C SER A 163 -12.74 5.93 -28.42
N LEU A 164 -12.32 4.72 -28.79
CA LEU A 164 -11.04 4.15 -28.37
C LEU A 164 -9.84 4.74 -29.14
N SER A 165 -10.01 5.00 -30.43
CA SER A 165 -8.97 5.57 -31.29
C SER A 165 -8.79 7.07 -31.08
N ASN A 166 -9.91 7.78 -30.95
CA ASN A 166 -9.96 9.22 -30.94
C ASN A 166 -10.99 9.77 -29.93
N PRO A 167 -10.76 9.54 -28.62
CA PRO A 167 -11.67 9.90 -27.55
C PRO A 167 -11.92 11.40 -27.40
N PHE A 168 -13.20 11.73 -27.21
CA PHE A 168 -13.65 12.94 -26.54
C PHE A 168 -14.00 12.64 -25.08
N PHE A 169 -13.77 13.60 -24.20
CA PHE A 169 -14.07 13.46 -22.77
C PHE A 169 -14.45 14.79 -22.14
N CYS A 170 -15.05 14.72 -20.96
CA CYS A 170 -15.42 15.91 -20.19
C CYS A 170 -14.28 16.28 -19.23
N SER A 171 -13.79 17.53 -19.24
CA SER A 171 -12.79 18.01 -18.25
C SER A 171 -13.30 17.92 -16.81
N ARG A 172 -14.60 18.17 -16.62
CA ARG A 172 -15.29 17.96 -15.34
C ARG A 172 -15.55 16.48 -15.04
N GLY A 173 -15.39 15.62 -16.06
CA GLY A 173 -15.41 14.16 -16.05
C GLY A 173 -16.77 13.47 -16.05
N TYR A 174 -17.87 14.18 -16.33
CA TYR A 174 -19.22 13.59 -16.41
C TYR A 174 -19.30 12.51 -17.48
N VAL A 175 -18.59 12.73 -18.57
CA VAL A 175 -18.37 11.78 -19.64
C VAL A 175 -16.93 11.29 -19.54
N LEU A 176 -16.76 9.99 -19.30
CA LEU A 176 -15.44 9.36 -19.23
C LEU A 176 -14.78 9.36 -20.61
N ILE A 177 -15.52 8.88 -21.60
CA ILE A 177 -15.08 8.72 -22.98
C ILE A 177 -16.29 8.69 -23.90
N THR A 178 -16.17 9.27 -25.09
CA THR A 178 -17.15 9.20 -26.17
C THR A 178 -16.50 9.49 -27.52
N HIS A 179 -17.17 9.13 -28.61
CA HIS A 179 -16.80 9.52 -29.98
C HIS A 179 -17.41 10.90 -30.36
N ARG A 180 -18.30 11.45 -29.53
CA ARG A 180 -19.07 12.67 -29.84
C ARG A 180 -18.31 13.94 -29.46
N GLN A 181 -18.36 14.95 -30.32
CA GLN A 181 -17.79 16.27 -30.01
C GLN A 181 -18.65 17.09 -29.03
N LYS A 182 -19.99 16.96 -29.13
CA LYS A 182 -20.95 17.61 -28.23
C LYS A 182 -21.26 16.70 -27.04
N CYS A 183 -21.32 17.29 -25.86
CA CYS A 183 -21.56 16.60 -24.59
C CYS A 183 -22.99 16.02 -24.54
N PRO A 184 -23.14 14.69 -24.48
CA PRO A 184 -24.46 14.02 -24.50
C PRO A 184 -25.32 14.34 -23.27
N VAL A 185 -24.73 14.85 -22.18
CA VAL A 185 -25.44 15.18 -20.94
C VAL A 185 -25.55 16.69 -20.71
N LYS A 186 -25.29 17.53 -21.73
CA LYS A 186 -25.28 19.00 -21.59
C LYS A 186 -26.57 19.53 -20.95
N ASN A 187 -27.72 19.08 -21.44
CA ASN A 187 -29.03 19.64 -21.07
C ASN A 187 -29.45 19.29 -19.64
N ILE A 188 -28.88 18.24 -19.06
CA ILE A 188 -29.20 17.78 -17.70
C ILE A 188 -28.10 18.23 -16.71
N CYS A 189 -26.87 18.39 -17.22
CA CYS A 189 -25.73 18.88 -16.44
C CYS A 189 -25.99 20.28 -15.87
N PRO A 190 -25.81 20.50 -14.55
CA PRO A 190 -26.00 21.81 -13.93
C PRO A 190 -25.19 22.91 -14.62
N TYR A 191 -23.93 22.62 -14.98
CA TYR A 191 -23.08 23.58 -15.67
C TYR A 191 -23.52 23.88 -17.11
N GLY A 192 -24.16 22.92 -17.79
CA GLY A 192 -24.72 23.16 -19.11
C GLY A 192 -25.96 24.03 -19.04
N ARG A 193 -26.85 23.76 -18.07
CA ARG A 193 -28.08 24.53 -17.84
C ARG A 193 -27.82 25.96 -17.40
N GLU A 194 -26.80 26.18 -16.58
CA GLU A 194 -26.44 27.50 -16.07
C GLU A 194 -25.51 28.29 -17.02
N GLY A 195 -25.30 27.84 -18.26
CA GLY A 195 -24.44 28.53 -19.24
C GLY A 195 -22.93 28.47 -18.94
N ARG A 196 -22.51 27.85 -17.84
CA ARG A 196 -21.10 27.67 -17.42
C ARG A 196 -20.36 26.59 -18.22
N CYS A 197 -20.97 26.06 -19.27
CA CYS A 197 -20.46 25.03 -20.16
C CYS A 197 -21.12 25.18 -21.53
N ASN A 198 -20.35 25.42 -22.58
CA ASN A 198 -20.86 25.42 -23.96
C ASN A 198 -21.26 24.01 -24.45
N GLY A 199 -20.88 22.97 -23.70
CA GLY A 199 -21.16 21.57 -24.02
C GLY A 199 -20.15 20.96 -24.98
N SER A 200 -19.05 21.63 -25.29
CA SER A 200 -17.95 21.03 -26.05
C SER A 200 -17.17 20.06 -25.17
N LEU A 201 -16.87 18.89 -25.70
CA LEU A 201 -15.95 17.94 -25.08
C LEU A 201 -14.53 18.17 -25.58
N LEU A 202 -13.55 17.83 -24.75
CA LEU A 202 -12.14 18.01 -25.06
C LEU A 202 -11.61 16.80 -25.83
N ARG A 203 -10.61 17.05 -26.68
CA ARG A 203 -9.84 16.06 -27.44
C ARG A 203 -8.36 16.44 -27.32
N ILE A 204 -7.50 15.45 -27.07
CA ILE A 204 -6.04 15.66 -26.89
C ILE A 204 -5.22 15.05 -28.05
N GLY A 205 -5.88 14.43 -29.03
CA GLY A 205 -5.18 13.73 -30.12
C GLY A 205 -4.51 12.42 -29.69
N GLU A 206 -4.92 11.88 -28.54
CA GLU A 206 -4.40 10.66 -27.94
C GLU A 206 -5.46 9.56 -28.01
N THR A 207 -5.04 8.29 -28.09
CA THR A 207 -5.95 7.13 -27.96
C THR A 207 -6.41 6.94 -26.52
N TYR A 208 -7.39 6.06 -26.29
CA TYR A 208 -7.83 5.69 -24.94
C TYR A 208 -6.68 5.30 -23.99
N THR A 209 -5.74 4.48 -24.47
CA THR A 209 -4.52 4.09 -23.73
C THR A 209 -3.56 5.24 -23.48
N GLY A 210 -3.64 6.32 -24.26
CA GLY A 210 -2.91 7.57 -24.03
C GLY A 210 -3.57 8.46 -22.98
N LEU A 211 -4.89 8.31 -22.75
CA LEU A 211 -5.62 9.07 -21.73
C LEU A 211 -5.53 8.44 -20.34
N TYR A 212 -5.75 7.12 -20.26
CA TYR A 212 -5.89 6.42 -18.98
C TYR A 212 -5.00 5.18 -18.91
N LYS A 213 -4.38 4.99 -17.75
CA LYS A 213 -3.89 3.70 -17.27
C LYS A 213 -5.02 3.07 -16.45
N VAL A 214 -5.43 1.85 -16.81
CA VAL A 214 -6.51 1.13 -16.14
C VAL A 214 -5.96 -0.10 -15.47
N PHE A 215 -6.24 -0.23 -14.17
CA PHE A 215 -5.76 -1.35 -13.38
C PHE A 215 -6.74 -1.73 -12.27
N PRO A 216 -6.73 -2.99 -11.84
CA PRO A 216 -7.64 -3.47 -10.82
C PRO A 216 -7.16 -3.06 -9.44
N GLN A 217 -8.10 -2.70 -8.58
CA GLN A 217 -7.89 -2.70 -7.14
C GLN A 217 -8.18 -4.12 -6.63
N VAL A 218 -7.15 -4.86 -6.25
CA VAL A 218 -7.26 -6.26 -5.83
C VAL A 218 -7.27 -6.34 -4.31
N LYS A 219 -8.31 -6.97 -3.74
CA LYS A 219 -8.35 -7.31 -2.33
C LYS A 219 -7.88 -8.76 -2.16
N VAL A 220 -6.98 -8.97 -1.19
CA VAL A 220 -6.42 -10.29 -0.89
C VAL A 220 -6.82 -10.73 0.51
N LYS A 221 -7.38 -11.93 0.59
CA LYS A 221 -7.67 -12.61 1.83
C LYS A 221 -6.79 -13.85 1.92
N ILE A 222 -5.92 -13.89 2.92
CA ILE A 222 -5.21 -15.11 3.26
C ILE A 222 -6.27 -16.04 3.85
N LEU A 223 -6.50 -17.17 3.19
CA LEU A 223 -7.34 -18.22 3.69
C LEU A 223 -6.46 -19.01 4.65
N SER A 224 -6.20 -18.44 5.82
CA SER A 224 -5.30 -19.10 6.75
C SER A 224 -6.00 -20.37 7.26
N PRO A 225 -5.26 -21.47 7.35
CA PRO A 225 -5.54 -22.50 8.33
C PRO A 225 -5.07 -21.99 9.71
N MET A 226 -5.38 -20.78 10.19
CA MET A 226 -4.79 -20.28 11.46
C MET A 226 -5.15 -21.17 12.66
N GLU A 227 -6.28 -21.88 12.61
CA GLU A 227 -6.62 -22.90 13.62
C GLU A 227 -5.80 -24.20 13.49
N ILE A 228 -5.24 -24.49 12.32
CA ILE A 228 -4.45 -25.70 12.05
C ILE A 228 -2.93 -25.41 12.15
N ALA A 229 -2.45 -24.27 11.65
CA ALA A 229 -1.05 -23.85 11.64
C ALA A 229 -0.54 -23.34 13.00
N SER A 230 -1.44 -22.92 13.91
CA SER A 230 -1.06 -22.69 15.31
C SER A 230 -0.84 -23.99 16.08
N LYS A 231 -1.42 -25.11 15.62
CA LYS A 231 -1.27 -26.44 16.21
C LYS A 231 -0.20 -27.31 15.54
N MET A 232 0.14 -27.04 14.28
CA MET A 232 1.22 -27.72 13.54
C MET A 232 2.27 -26.69 13.14
N GLN A 233 3.50 -26.81 13.66
CA GLN A 233 4.68 -25.97 13.39
C GLN A 233 4.97 -25.80 11.87
N LEU A 234 4.20 -24.99 11.15
CA LEU A 234 4.36 -24.75 9.70
C LEU A 234 5.13 -23.47 9.38
N HIS A 235 5.51 -22.69 10.40
CA HIS A 235 6.34 -21.49 10.25
C HIS A 235 7.75 -21.75 10.76
N ILE A 236 8.75 -21.57 9.89
CA ILE A 236 10.17 -21.73 10.24
C ILE A 236 10.78 -20.36 10.46
N TRP A 237 11.26 -20.07 11.67
CA TRP A 237 11.96 -18.82 11.98
C TRP A 237 13.33 -18.82 11.29
N LEU A 238 13.54 -17.88 10.38
CA LEU A 238 14.76 -17.79 9.59
C LEU A 238 15.83 -16.95 10.29
N PHE A 239 15.48 -15.72 10.66
CA PHE A 239 16.37 -14.72 11.28
C PHE A 239 15.54 -13.52 11.78
N SER A 240 16.23 -12.52 12.35
CA SER A 240 15.63 -11.27 12.83
C SER A 240 16.39 -10.04 12.35
N ILE A 241 15.69 -8.91 12.27
CA ILE A 241 16.26 -7.59 11.98
C ILE A 241 16.03 -6.69 13.21
N ARG A 242 17.00 -5.82 13.51
CA ARG A 242 16.96 -4.95 14.69
C ARG A 242 16.49 -3.53 14.39
N TYR A 243 16.31 -2.74 15.43
CA TYR A 243 16.28 -1.28 15.37
C TYR A 243 17.03 -0.78 16.60
N ASN A 244 18.20 -0.20 16.37
CA ASN A 244 19.18 0.06 17.43
C ASN A 244 19.47 -1.25 18.19
N TRP A 245 19.25 -1.32 19.50
CA TRP A 245 19.45 -2.53 20.31
C TRP A 245 18.24 -3.49 20.38
N TYR A 246 17.10 -3.11 19.80
CA TYR A 246 15.84 -3.81 19.98
C TYR A 246 15.49 -4.66 18.75
N PRO A 247 14.76 -5.77 18.90
CA PRO A 247 14.27 -6.50 17.75
C PRO A 247 13.20 -5.68 17.02
N LEU A 248 13.39 -5.40 15.74
CA LEU A 248 12.38 -4.69 14.92
C LEU A 248 11.37 -5.67 14.35
N LEU A 249 11.86 -6.73 13.70
CA LEU A 249 11.03 -7.76 13.10
C LEU A 249 11.72 -9.13 13.06
N ASN A 250 10.91 -10.17 12.98
CA ASN A 250 11.29 -11.55 12.81
C ASN A 250 10.81 -12.05 11.44
N VAL A 251 11.67 -12.77 10.72
CA VAL A 251 11.36 -13.30 9.40
C VAL A 251 11.11 -14.79 9.50
N TYR A 252 9.93 -15.23 9.08
CA TYR A 252 9.55 -16.63 8.99
C TYR A 252 9.32 -17.06 7.55
N PHE A 253 9.55 -18.33 7.26
CA PHE A 253 9.07 -18.98 6.05
C PHE A 253 7.81 -19.79 6.37
N ALA A 254 6.79 -19.67 5.51
CA ALA A 254 5.58 -20.47 5.56
C ALA A 254 5.37 -21.17 4.21
N ASN A 255 5.13 -22.48 4.25
CA ASN A 255 4.74 -23.25 3.08
C ASN A 255 3.22 -23.42 3.03
N ARG A 256 2.71 -23.75 1.83
CA ARG A 256 1.31 -24.11 1.62
C ARG A 256 0.30 -23.03 2.05
N VAL A 257 0.64 -21.76 1.85
CA VAL A 257 -0.27 -20.66 2.09
C VAL A 257 -1.34 -20.66 1.00
N SER A 258 -2.60 -20.63 1.40
CA SER A 258 -3.72 -20.45 0.48
C SER A 258 -4.30 -19.06 0.62
N LEU A 259 -4.63 -18.42 -0.49
CA LEU A 259 -5.21 -17.09 -0.51
C LEU A 259 -6.25 -16.94 -1.61
N LEU A 260 -7.15 -16.00 -1.37
CA LEU A 260 -8.19 -15.57 -2.29
C LEU A 260 -7.93 -14.13 -2.67
N ALA A 261 -7.84 -13.84 -3.96
CA ALA A 261 -7.70 -12.50 -4.48
C ALA A 261 -8.87 -12.16 -5.41
N PHE A 262 -9.45 -10.97 -5.30
CA PHE A 262 -10.59 -10.57 -6.11
C PHE A 262 -10.60 -9.07 -6.37
N TYR A 263 -11.28 -8.64 -7.44
CA TYR A 263 -11.47 -7.22 -7.68
C TYR A 263 -12.32 -6.60 -6.57
N GLU A 264 -11.86 -5.51 -5.97
CA GLU A 264 -12.71 -4.60 -5.21
C GLU A 264 -13.31 -3.51 -6.12
N GLY A 265 -12.54 -3.12 -7.12
CA GLY A 265 -12.89 -2.09 -8.08
C GLY A 265 -11.82 -1.95 -9.16
N ILE A 266 -12.01 -0.99 -10.05
CA ILE A 266 -11.05 -0.62 -11.09
C ILE A 266 -10.77 0.87 -11.00
N VAL A 267 -9.48 1.20 -11.10
CA VAL A 267 -9.00 2.57 -11.11
C VAL A 267 -8.66 2.98 -12.53
N PHE A 268 -9.13 4.17 -12.90
CA PHE A 268 -8.70 4.88 -14.10
C PHE A 268 -7.76 5.97 -13.62
N GLN A 269 -6.46 5.73 -13.75
CA GLN A 269 -5.44 6.72 -13.46
C GLN A 269 -5.19 7.51 -14.76
N PRO A 270 -5.39 8.84 -14.74
CA PRO A 270 -5.10 9.68 -15.89
C PRO A 270 -3.59 9.73 -16.15
N LYS A 271 -3.22 9.74 -17.43
CA LYS A 271 -1.83 9.98 -17.87
C LYS A 271 -1.53 11.46 -18.11
N LYS A 272 -2.57 12.29 -18.15
CA LYS A 272 -2.46 13.75 -18.28
C LYS A 272 -2.99 14.39 -17.01
N SER A 273 -2.25 15.34 -16.48
CA SER A 273 -2.46 15.86 -15.13
C SER A 273 -3.80 16.56 -14.93
N PHE A 274 -4.39 17.17 -15.96
CA PHE A 274 -5.69 17.83 -15.88
C PHE A 274 -6.90 16.88 -15.93
N LEU A 275 -6.70 15.60 -16.26
CA LEU A 275 -7.76 14.59 -16.29
C LEU A 275 -8.09 14.09 -14.88
N GLN A 276 -9.32 13.61 -14.71
CA GLN A 276 -9.81 13.11 -13.42
C GLN A 276 -9.50 11.62 -13.25
N HIS A 277 -9.21 11.19 -12.02
CA HIS A 277 -9.20 9.78 -11.69
C HIS A 277 -10.62 9.26 -11.46
N TYR A 278 -10.84 7.98 -11.74
CA TYR A 278 -12.11 7.31 -11.44
C TYR A 278 -11.88 6.03 -10.67
N LEU A 279 -12.82 5.73 -9.76
CA LEU A 279 -12.90 4.46 -9.07
C LEU A 279 -14.26 3.82 -9.34
N ILE A 280 -14.25 2.72 -10.08
CA ILE A 280 -15.45 1.95 -10.41
C ILE A 280 -15.53 0.74 -9.48
N LYS A 281 -16.61 0.62 -8.72
CA LYS A 281 -16.90 -0.58 -7.91
C LYS A 281 -17.90 -1.48 -8.62
N PHE A 282 -17.71 -2.79 -8.47
CA PHE A 282 -18.60 -3.80 -9.02
C PHE A 282 -19.46 -4.43 -7.92
N GLY A 283 -20.67 -4.89 -8.28
CA GLY A 283 -21.55 -5.57 -7.35
C GLY A 283 -21.21 -7.06 -7.20
N ARG A 284 -20.77 -7.68 -8.30
CA ARG A 284 -20.23 -9.03 -8.36
C ARG A 284 -18.83 -8.91 -8.91
N THR A 285 -17.86 -9.50 -8.23
CA THR A 285 -16.46 -9.40 -8.62
C THR A 285 -15.89 -10.80 -8.87
N PRO A 286 -15.12 -10.95 -9.93
CA PRO A 286 -14.34 -12.15 -10.16
C PRO A 286 -13.13 -12.18 -9.22
N GLY A 287 -12.62 -13.39 -8.98
CA GLY A 287 -11.44 -13.61 -8.17
C GLY A 287 -10.70 -14.89 -8.57
N VAL A 288 -9.50 -15.02 -8.06
CA VAL A 288 -8.63 -16.19 -8.21
C VAL A 288 -8.31 -16.75 -6.84
N ARG A 289 -8.28 -18.08 -6.75
CA ARG A 289 -7.77 -18.78 -5.58
C ARG A 289 -6.35 -19.24 -5.89
N ILE A 290 -5.41 -18.81 -5.06
CA ILE A 290 -4.04 -19.29 -5.08
C ILE A 290 -3.92 -20.30 -3.95
N ILE A 291 -3.58 -21.54 -4.31
CA ILE A 291 -3.52 -22.66 -3.38
C ILE A 291 -2.05 -23.09 -3.24
N ASP A 292 -1.67 -23.44 -2.03
CA ASP A 292 -0.36 -24.00 -1.71
C ASP A 292 0.84 -23.20 -2.21
N THR A 293 0.84 -21.87 -2.02
CA THR A 293 2.00 -21.02 -2.37
C THR A 293 2.97 -20.88 -1.20
N ASP A 294 4.21 -20.50 -1.50
CA ASP A 294 5.22 -20.18 -0.50
C ASP A 294 5.14 -18.69 -0.10
N ALA A 295 5.44 -18.40 1.17
CA ALA A 295 5.43 -17.04 1.69
C ALA A 295 6.54 -16.78 2.72
N LEU A 296 7.00 -15.53 2.76
CA LEU A 296 7.74 -14.96 3.88
C LEU A 296 6.79 -14.17 4.77
N ILE A 297 6.95 -14.30 6.08
CA ILE A 297 6.19 -13.54 7.09
C ILE A 297 7.18 -12.67 7.84
N LEU A 298 7.07 -11.35 7.70
CA LEU A 298 7.84 -10.37 8.47
C LEU A 298 6.96 -9.90 9.62
N GLU A 299 7.18 -10.43 10.81
CA GLU A 299 6.41 -10.12 12.02
C GLU A 299 7.13 -9.07 12.86
N PHE A 300 6.46 -7.96 13.15
CA PHE A 300 7.05 -6.81 13.85
C PHE A 300 6.86 -6.89 15.36
N ASP A 301 7.86 -6.40 16.08
CA ASP A 301 7.75 -6.17 17.52
C ASP A 301 7.02 -4.85 17.80
N VAL A 302 5.90 -4.93 18.52
CA VAL A 302 5.02 -3.78 18.76
C VAL A 302 5.67 -2.75 19.69
N GLU A 303 6.42 -3.19 20.70
CA GLU A 303 7.14 -2.28 21.61
C GLU A 303 8.17 -1.44 20.83
N THR A 304 8.88 -2.06 19.89
CA THR A 304 9.86 -1.40 19.04
C THR A 304 9.20 -0.49 18.00
N LEU A 305 8.08 -0.89 17.39
CA LEU A 305 7.31 0.00 16.54
C LEU A 305 6.87 1.27 17.30
N ASP A 306 6.37 1.13 18.52
CA ASP A 306 5.96 2.27 19.36
C ASP A 306 7.13 3.19 19.68
N LYS A 307 8.31 2.61 19.91
CA LYS A 307 9.53 3.40 20.09
C LYS A 307 9.85 4.23 18.85
N VAL A 308 9.80 3.64 17.65
CA VAL A 308 10.00 4.36 16.38
C VAL A 308 8.97 5.48 16.23
N VAL A 309 7.69 5.23 16.54
CA VAL A 309 6.64 6.24 16.50
C VAL A 309 6.96 7.41 17.43
N ASN A 310 7.37 7.14 18.67
CA ASN A 310 7.69 8.18 19.63
C ASN A 310 8.89 9.03 19.19
N GLU A 311 9.93 8.41 18.64
CA GLU A 311 11.11 9.11 18.11
C GLU A 311 10.75 10.01 16.91
N LEU A 312 9.89 9.53 16.00
CA LEU A 312 9.39 10.32 14.88
C LEU A 312 8.62 11.57 15.34
N LEU A 313 7.86 11.45 16.42
CA LEU A 313 7.10 12.58 16.97
C LEU A 313 7.98 13.60 17.70
N GLN A 314 9.06 13.15 18.34
CA GLN A 314 10.00 14.04 19.05
C GLN A 314 10.80 14.94 18.11
N LYS A 315 11.13 14.47 16.90
CA LYS A 315 11.87 15.25 15.90
C LYS A 315 11.00 16.27 15.13
N ASP A 316 9.76 16.47 15.56
CA ASP A 316 8.76 17.35 14.94
C ASP A 316 8.55 17.13 13.42
N TYR A 317 8.61 15.88 12.96
CA TYR A 317 8.31 15.57 11.56
C TYR A 317 6.83 15.83 11.26
N SER A 318 6.58 16.82 10.41
CA SER A 318 5.22 17.19 9.99
C SER A 318 4.57 16.18 9.04
N TRP A 319 5.37 15.46 8.23
CA TRP A 319 4.87 14.48 7.25
C TRP A 319 4.11 13.31 7.87
N PRO A 320 4.65 12.56 8.86
CA PRO A 320 3.91 11.51 9.54
C PRO A 320 2.60 12.01 10.15
N LYS A 321 2.60 13.20 10.79
CA LYS A 321 1.40 13.80 11.39
C LYS A 321 0.34 14.10 10.33
N PHE A 322 0.74 14.79 9.26
CA PHE A 322 -0.12 15.13 8.13
C PHE A 322 -0.78 13.88 7.51
N LYS A 323 0.03 12.86 7.24
CA LYS A 323 -0.43 11.59 6.66
C LYS A 323 -1.37 10.83 7.58
N LYS A 324 -1.01 10.69 8.86
CA LYS A 324 -1.89 10.06 9.87
C LYS A 324 -3.23 10.77 9.94
N SER A 325 -3.24 12.11 9.96
CA SER A 325 -4.47 12.90 10.02
C SER A 325 -5.38 12.66 8.82
N LEU A 326 -4.81 12.57 7.61
CA LEU A 326 -5.56 12.23 6.41
C LEU A 326 -6.02 10.77 6.39
N LEU A 327 -5.12 9.83 6.70
CA LEU A 327 -5.39 8.39 6.69
C LEU A 327 -6.47 8.02 7.71
N SER A 328 -6.56 8.75 8.84
CA SER A 328 -7.63 8.59 9.83
C SER A 328 -9.04 8.78 9.24
N LYS A 329 -9.17 9.57 8.16
CA LYS A 329 -10.46 9.79 7.48
C LYS A 329 -10.89 8.61 6.63
N SER A 330 -10.00 7.66 6.34
CA SER A 330 -10.28 6.49 5.49
C SER A 330 -10.99 5.35 6.22
N ASP A 331 -11.02 5.37 7.55
CA ASP A 331 -11.47 4.29 8.44
C ASP A 331 -10.66 2.97 8.28
N LEU A 332 -9.47 3.01 7.65
CA LEU A 332 -8.63 1.84 7.35
C LEU A 332 -8.21 1.05 8.60
N CYS A 333 -7.85 1.74 9.67
CA CYS A 333 -7.42 1.14 10.95
C CYS A 333 -8.50 1.22 12.02
N SER A 334 -9.80 1.18 11.64
CA SER A 334 -10.89 1.12 12.63
C SER A 334 -11.24 -0.32 12.98
N GLU A 335 -11.70 -0.61 14.19
CA GLU A 335 -12.16 -1.97 14.58
C GLU A 335 -13.25 -2.53 13.64
N LYS A 336 -14.00 -1.65 12.97
CA LYS A 336 -15.03 -2.00 11.98
C LYS A 336 -14.48 -2.22 10.56
N SER A 337 -13.17 -2.04 10.32
CA SER A 337 -12.54 -2.18 9.00
C SER A 337 -12.53 -3.62 8.51
N CYS A 338 -12.52 -4.60 9.43
CA CYS A 338 -12.61 -6.02 9.12
C CYS A 338 -13.88 -6.36 8.31
N GLU A 339 -14.98 -5.62 8.53
CA GLU A 339 -16.27 -5.83 7.85
C GLU A 339 -16.50 -4.90 6.64
N LYS A 340 -15.86 -3.73 6.61
CA LYS A 340 -16.15 -2.66 5.63
C LYS A 340 -14.92 -2.22 4.88
N SER A 341 -15.02 -2.25 3.54
CA SER A 341 -14.03 -1.65 2.64
C SER A 341 -13.64 -0.22 3.05
N PRO A 342 -12.33 0.12 3.06
CA PRO A 342 -11.87 1.46 3.39
C PRO A 342 -12.54 2.53 2.52
N LYS A 343 -12.76 3.71 3.10
CA LYS A 343 -13.27 4.88 2.38
C LYS A 343 -12.12 5.59 1.66
N ILE A 344 -11.60 4.92 0.64
CA ILE A 344 -10.40 5.27 -0.15
C ILE A 344 -10.34 6.75 -0.58
N LEU A 345 -11.48 7.35 -0.92
CA LEU A 345 -11.55 8.73 -1.42
C LEU A 345 -11.86 9.79 -0.35
N ARG A 346 -12.16 9.37 0.89
CA ARG A 346 -12.56 10.29 1.96
C ARG A 346 -11.41 11.19 2.45
N PRO A 347 -10.15 10.73 2.59
CA PRO A 347 -9.02 11.60 2.93
C PRO A 347 -8.87 12.77 1.95
N TRP A 348 -8.90 12.48 0.65
CA TRP A 348 -8.77 13.49 -0.39
C TRP A 348 -9.91 14.48 -0.40
N ARG A 349 -11.15 14.02 -0.21
CA ARG A 349 -12.30 14.94 -0.14
C ARG A 349 -12.25 15.86 1.04
N PHE A 350 -11.88 15.32 2.20
CA PHE A 350 -11.69 16.14 3.38
C PHE A 350 -10.68 17.25 3.08
N LEU A 351 -9.52 16.90 2.53
CA LEU A 351 -8.50 17.89 2.15
C LEU A 351 -9.02 18.90 1.11
N GLU A 352 -9.74 18.46 0.09
CA GLU A 352 -10.36 19.34 -0.92
C GLU A 352 -11.42 20.28 -0.34
N GLU A 353 -12.24 19.81 0.60
CA GLU A 353 -13.29 20.59 1.25
C GLU A 353 -12.70 21.66 2.19
N GLU A 354 -11.67 21.31 2.94
CA GLU A 354 -10.93 22.24 3.80
C GLU A 354 -10.13 23.27 3.00
N LEU A 355 -9.51 22.85 1.89
CA LEU A 355 -8.84 23.77 0.98
C LEU A 355 -9.84 24.74 0.36
N ARG A 356 -11.01 24.25 -0.06
CA ARG A 356 -12.08 25.09 -0.60
C ARG A 356 -12.55 26.15 0.40
N SER A 357 -12.81 25.78 1.65
CA SER A 357 -13.25 26.74 2.68
C SER A 357 -12.12 27.70 3.09
N GLY A 358 -10.87 27.25 3.00
CA GLY A 358 -9.68 28.03 3.32
C GLY A 358 -9.25 29.03 2.23
N PHE A 359 -9.52 28.80 0.94
CA PHE A 359 -9.12 29.75 -0.11
C PHE A 359 -9.85 31.09 -0.05
N ASP A 360 -11.10 31.08 0.40
CA ASP A 360 -11.85 32.32 0.59
C ASP A 360 -11.32 33.10 1.81
N ASN A 361 -10.62 32.46 2.76
CA ASN A 361 -10.08 33.08 3.97
C ASN A 361 -8.79 32.39 4.49
N GLU A 362 -7.65 33.07 4.36
CA GLU A 362 -6.32 32.55 4.75
C GLU A 362 -6.21 32.16 6.23
N LYS A 363 -6.93 32.84 7.13
CA LYS A 363 -6.98 32.47 8.56
C LYS A 363 -7.59 31.08 8.77
N ASN A 364 -8.59 30.72 7.95
CA ASN A 364 -9.19 29.39 7.99
C ASN A 364 -8.20 28.33 7.51
N LEU A 365 -7.45 28.61 6.44
CA LEU A 365 -6.46 27.67 5.91
C LEU A 365 -5.35 27.37 6.92
N ASN A 366 -4.84 28.42 7.58
CA ASN A 366 -3.88 28.28 8.68
C ASN A 366 -4.42 27.43 9.83
N ARG A 367 -5.68 27.65 10.23
CA ARG A 367 -6.35 26.86 11.28
C ARG A 367 -6.45 25.39 10.90
N VAL A 368 -6.92 25.09 9.68
CA VAL A 368 -7.03 23.72 9.17
C VAL A 368 -5.70 22.97 9.26
N PHE A 369 -4.60 23.56 8.80
CA PHE A 369 -3.30 22.88 8.81
C PHE A 369 -2.68 22.81 10.21
N ASN A 370 -2.92 23.82 11.06
CA ASN A 370 -2.62 23.71 12.50
C ASN A 370 -3.39 22.53 13.13
N ASP A 371 -4.65 22.29 12.75
CA ASP A 371 -5.44 21.17 13.28
C ASP A 371 -4.95 19.82 12.73
N LEU A 372 -4.44 19.79 11.50
CA LEU A 372 -3.94 18.56 10.87
C LEU A 372 -2.53 18.15 11.34
N ILE A 373 -1.68 19.13 11.67
CA ILE A 373 -0.25 18.94 11.92
C ILE A 373 0.16 19.41 13.32
N GLY A 374 -0.44 20.50 13.80
CA GLY A 374 0.04 21.31 14.93
C GLY A 374 -0.35 20.83 16.33
N SER A 375 -1.32 19.93 16.52
CA SER A 375 -1.61 19.42 17.86
C SER A 375 -0.68 18.25 18.21
N ALA A 376 0.48 18.56 18.78
CA ALA A 376 1.23 17.60 19.57
C ALA A 376 0.42 17.32 20.86
N THR A 377 -0.49 16.35 20.83
CA THR A 377 -1.02 15.83 22.08
C THR A 377 0.12 15.12 22.79
N SER A 378 0.36 15.46 24.05
CA SER A 378 1.38 14.88 24.93
C SER A 378 1.18 13.37 25.19
N SER A 379 0.05 12.81 24.76
CA SER A 379 -0.18 11.37 24.66
C SER A 379 -0.93 11.02 23.38
N LEU A 380 -0.38 10.08 22.61
CA LEU A 380 -1.09 9.43 21.51
C LEU A 380 -2.09 8.41 22.08
N ASN A 381 -3.33 8.44 21.61
CA ASN A 381 -4.25 7.33 21.85
C ASN A 381 -3.83 6.09 21.00
N GLU A 382 -4.35 4.90 21.33
CA GLU A 382 -3.97 3.67 20.60
C GLU A 382 -4.37 3.70 19.13
N GLN A 383 -5.47 4.36 18.76
CA GLN A 383 -5.88 4.49 17.36
C GLN A 383 -4.85 5.28 16.54
N ASP A 384 -4.29 6.34 17.13
CA ASP A 384 -3.26 7.15 16.49
C ASP A 384 -1.99 6.33 16.28
N LYS A 385 -1.56 5.58 17.30
CA LYS A 385 -0.43 4.66 17.18
C LYS A 385 -0.66 3.63 16.08
N GLN A 386 -1.86 3.07 15.95
CA GLN A 386 -2.17 2.12 14.87
C GLN A 386 -1.94 2.73 13.48
N TYR A 387 -2.34 3.98 13.23
CA TYR A 387 -2.07 4.64 11.95
C TYR A 387 -0.57 4.85 11.70
N TYR A 388 0.19 5.26 12.73
CA TYR A 388 1.65 5.40 12.58
C TYR A 388 2.34 4.06 12.34
N ARG A 389 1.99 3.01 13.11
CA ARG A 389 2.46 1.63 12.91
C ARG A 389 2.16 1.17 11.49
N PHE A 390 0.95 1.43 10.99
CA PHE A 390 0.58 1.10 9.61
C PHE A 390 1.46 1.80 8.58
N ILE A 391 1.72 3.10 8.74
CA ILE A 391 2.60 3.85 7.84
C ILE A 391 4.02 3.24 7.83
N ILE A 392 4.56 2.91 9.00
CA ILE A 392 5.89 2.28 9.14
C ILE A 392 5.92 0.92 8.44
N VAL A 393 5.00 0.02 8.81
CA VAL A 393 4.94 -1.35 8.28
C VAL A 393 4.71 -1.35 6.78
N HIS A 394 3.83 -0.49 6.27
CA HIS A 394 3.55 -0.42 4.84
C HIS A 394 4.73 0.15 4.04
N THR A 395 5.44 1.14 4.58
CA THR A 395 6.68 1.65 4.00
C THR A 395 7.73 0.54 3.90
N ILE A 396 7.92 -0.25 4.96
CA ILE A 396 8.87 -1.37 4.96
C ILE A 396 8.44 -2.44 3.95
N ALA A 397 7.14 -2.74 3.86
CA ALA A 397 6.62 -3.71 2.90
C ALA A 397 6.98 -3.36 1.44
N HIS A 398 6.86 -2.09 1.07
CA HIS A 398 7.25 -1.64 -0.27
C HIS A 398 8.74 -1.83 -0.52
N ASN A 399 9.59 -1.36 0.40
CA ASN A 399 11.04 -1.44 0.23
C ASN A 399 11.55 -2.88 0.15
N VAL A 400 11.06 -3.76 1.03
CA VAL A 400 11.42 -5.18 1.01
C VAL A 400 10.98 -5.82 -0.30
N LEU A 401 9.74 -5.58 -0.75
CA LEU A 401 9.21 -6.19 -1.96
C LEU A 401 9.97 -5.72 -3.21
N LEU A 402 10.26 -4.43 -3.33
CA LEU A 402 11.04 -3.85 -4.43
C LEU A 402 12.46 -4.39 -4.45
N SER A 403 13.08 -4.57 -3.28
CA SER A 403 14.42 -5.15 -3.17
C SER A 403 14.42 -6.61 -3.63
N LEU A 404 13.40 -7.39 -3.24
CA LEU A 404 13.22 -8.76 -3.74
C LEU A 404 13.00 -8.80 -5.26
N TRP A 405 12.17 -7.90 -5.80
CA TRP A 405 11.96 -7.80 -7.25
C TRP A 405 13.27 -7.50 -8.00
N ARG A 406 14.02 -6.50 -7.54
CA ARG A 406 15.29 -6.11 -8.15
C ARG A 406 16.31 -7.25 -8.11
N GLU A 407 16.48 -7.88 -6.95
CA GLU A 407 17.51 -8.91 -6.74
C GLU A 407 17.19 -10.24 -7.44
N LEU A 408 15.90 -10.55 -7.64
CA LEU A 408 15.46 -11.78 -8.29
C LEU A 408 15.07 -11.60 -9.76
N GLY A 409 15.07 -10.37 -10.28
CA GLY A 409 14.55 -10.06 -11.62
C GLY A 409 13.05 -10.33 -11.73
N LEU A 410 12.31 -10.12 -10.64
CA LEU A 410 10.88 -10.36 -10.54
C LEU A 410 10.09 -9.07 -10.65
N SER A 411 8.77 -9.22 -10.67
CA SER A 411 7.82 -8.12 -10.76
C SER A 411 6.58 -8.42 -9.93
N GLU A 412 5.63 -7.51 -10.02
CA GLU A 412 4.34 -7.58 -9.37
C GLU A 412 3.48 -8.78 -9.83
N ALA A 413 3.83 -9.35 -10.97
CA ALA A 413 3.26 -10.57 -11.51
C ALA A 413 3.66 -11.83 -10.70
N HIS A 414 4.82 -11.77 -10.03
CA HIS A 414 5.48 -12.92 -9.41
C HIS A 414 5.41 -12.90 -7.88
N LEU A 415 5.68 -11.75 -7.26
CA LEU A 415 5.67 -11.57 -5.80
C LEU A 415 4.73 -10.45 -5.41
N ARG A 416 3.96 -10.68 -4.34
CA ARG A 416 2.98 -9.74 -3.78
C ARG A 416 3.07 -9.74 -2.28
N TYR A 417 2.40 -8.77 -1.65
CA TYR A 417 2.31 -8.74 -0.20
C TYR A 417 0.90 -8.45 0.31
N LYS A 418 0.67 -8.78 1.58
CA LYS A 418 -0.47 -8.36 2.38
C LYS A 418 0.02 -7.94 3.76
N ILE A 419 -0.51 -6.83 4.27
CA ILE A 419 -0.34 -6.45 5.68
C ILE A 419 -1.47 -7.08 6.49
N ASP A 420 -1.08 -7.69 7.61
CA ASP A 420 -1.96 -8.21 8.64
C ASP A 420 -1.73 -7.40 9.92
N SER A 421 -2.78 -6.76 10.39
CA SER A 421 -2.77 -5.91 11.60
C SER A 421 -3.81 -6.37 12.63
N GLU A 422 -4.34 -7.59 12.49
CA GLU A 422 -5.43 -8.10 13.32
C GLU A 422 -4.95 -8.50 14.74
N ASN A 423 -5.81 -8.30 15.75
CA ASN A 423 -5.55 -8.67 17.15
C ASN A 423 -4.24 -8.11 17.75
N GLY A 424 -3.82 -6.92 17.30
CA GLY A 424 -2.60 -6.26 17.78
C GLY A 424 -1.30 -6.85 17.20
N ARG A 425 -1.39 -7.91 16.39
CA ARG A 425 -0.26 -8.45 15.64
C ARG A 425 0.01 -7.58 14.42
N TRP A 426 1.28 -7.33 14.09
CA TRP A 426 1.68 -6.61 12.88
C TRP A 426 2.61 -7.48 12.04
N ALA A 427 2.16 -7.86 10.85
CA ALA A 427 2.95 -8.70 9.96
C ALA A 427 2.76 -8.34 8.48
N ILE A 428 3.81 -8.58 7.69
CA ILE A 428 3.74 -8.56 6.23
C ILE A 428 3.89 -9.98 5.73
N TYR A 429 2.92 -10.45 4.96
CA TYR A 429 3.01 -11.70 4.21
C TYR A 429 3.45 -11.37 2.79
N ILE A 430 4.66 -11.76 2.41
CA ILE A 430 5.15 -11.68 1.03
C ILE A 430 5.01 -13.07 0.42
N TYR A 431 4.26 -13.21 -0.66
CA TYR A 431 3.90 -14.53 -1.22
C TYR A 431 4.08 -14.57 -2.73
N GLU A 432 4.28 -15.78 -3.25
CA GLU A 432 4.34 -16.03 -4.69
C GLU A 432 2.92 -16.04 -5.28
N ALA A 433 2.74 -15.23 -6.32
CA ALA A 433 1.44 -14.84 -6.87
C ALA A 433 0.80 -15.91 -7.79
N VAL A 434 1.15 -17.19 -7.60
CA VAL A 434 0.70 -18.34 -8.38
C VAL A 434 0.44 -19.56 -7.48
N SER A 435 -0.53 -20.40 -7.85
CA SER A 435 -0.78 -21.67 -7.15
C SER A 435 0.42 -22.60 -7.24
N GLY A 436 0.77 -23.27 -6.14
CA GLY A 436 1.94 -24.13 -6.01
C GLY A 436 3.26 -23.38 -5.77
N GLY A 437 3.26 -22.05 -5.92
CA GLY A 437 4.47 -21.24 -5.87
C GLY A 437 5.36 -21.38 -7.12
N LEU A 438 6.33 -20.48 -7.21
CA LEU A 438 7.44 -20.48 -8.17
C LEU A 438 8.73 -21.04 -7.53
N GLY A 439 8.82 -21.08 -6.19
CA GLY A 439 9.95 -21.63 -5.44
C GLY A 439 11.10 -20.65 -5.17
N TYR A 440 10.99 -19.37 -5.57
CA TYR A 440 11.98 -18.33 -5.30
C TYR A 440 12.14 -18.08 -3.80
N LEU A 441 11.04 -17.93 -3.06
CA LEU A 441 11.09 -17.66 -1.63
C LEU A 441 11.66 -18.85 -0.86
N ARG A 442 11.34 -20.08 -1.29
CA ARG A 442 11.90 -21.31 -0.72
C ARG A 442 13.41 -21.43 -0.95
N LEU A 443 13.86 -21.18 -2.18
CA LEU A 443 15.29 -21.17 -2.52
C LEU A 443 16.04 -20.16 -1.63
N LEU A 444 15.50 -18.96 -1.47
CA LEU A 444 16.08 -17.95 -0.58
C LEU A 444 16.08 -18.39 0.89
N ALA A 445 14.98 -18.94 1.39
CA ALA A 445 14.85 -19.31 2.80
C ALA A 445 15.81 -20.44 3.24
N PHE A 446 16.02 -21.44 2.37
CA PHE A 446 16.77 -22.65 2.75
C PHE A 446 18.15 -22.77 2.11
N ASN A 447 18.33 -22.31 0.87
CA ASN A 447 19.60 -22.45 0.16
C ASN A 447 20.44 -21.17 0.18
N ARG A 448 19.80 -20.01 0.38
CA ARG A 448 20.47 -18.70 0.34
C ARG A 448 20.05 -17.78 1.48
N LYS A 449 19.92 -18.35 2.69
CA LYS A 449 19.39 -17.64 3.87
C LYS A 449 20.15 -16.35 4.19
N SER A 450 21.48 -16.36 4.11
CA SER A 450 22.30 -15.17 4.34
C SER A 450 22.11 -14.09 3.27
N LYS A 451 21.92 -14.47 2.01
CA LYS A 451 21.57 -13.52 0.95
C LYS A 451 20.18 -12.95 1.19
N LEU A 452 19.20 -13.75 1.62
CA LEU A 452 17.87 -13.24 1.99
C LEU A 452 17.95 -12.25 3.17
N TYR A 453 18.77 -12.54 4.18
CA TYR A 453 19.06 -11.61 5.28
C TYR A 453 19.59 -10.28 4.74
N GLU A 454 20.63 -10.32 3.88
CA GLU A 454 21.21 -9.11 3.29
C GLU A 454 20.20 -8.32 2.46
N ILE A 455 19.33 -8.98 1.67
CA ILE A 455 18.30 -8.30 0.89
C ILE A 455 17.33 -7.54 1.81
N ILE A 456 16.81 -8.21 2.85
CA ILE A 456 15.86 -7.59 3.78
C ILE A 456 16.54 -6.50 4.61
N GLU A 457 17.74 -6.76 5.12
CA GLU A 457 18.52 -5.80 5.91
C GLU A 457 18.77 -4.52 5.11
N LYS A 458 19.29 -4.65 3.89
CA LYS A 458 19.55 -3.51 3.00
C LYS A 458 18.28 -2.75 2.67
N SER A 459 17.17 -3.44 2.42
CA SER A 459 15.90 -2.78 2.13
C SER A 459 15.37 -1.90 3.26
N ILE A 460 15.80 -2.14 4.51
CA ILE A 460 15.37 -1.38 5.68
C ILE A 460 16.35 -0.24 6.00
N TYR A 461 17.65 -0.46 5.79
CA TYR A 461 18.67 0.50 6.23
C TYR A 461 19.39 1.26 5.11
N GLU A 462 19.29 0.85 3.85
CA GLU A 462 19.83 1.61 2.72
C GLU A 462 18.73 2.52 2.17
N SER A 463 18.83 3.83 2.44
CA SER A 463 17.94 4.82 1.84
C SER A 463 18.32 5.08 0.37
N PRO A 464 17.35 5.47 -0.50
CA PRO A 464 17.66 6.02 -1.81
C PRO A 464 18.74 7.10 -1.71
N PRO A 465 19.60 7.26 -2.73
CA PRO A 465 20.61 8.32 -2.75
C PRO A 465 19.98 9.69 -2.47
N GLU A 466 20.66 10.52 -1.67
CA GLU A 466 20.10 11.80 -1.22
C GLU A 466 19.69 12.72 -2.37
N GLU A 467 20.45 12.75 -3.46
CA GLU A 467 20.10 13.53 -4.66
C GLU A 467 18.78 13.07 -5.32
N PHE A 468 18.54 11.76 -5.37
CA PHE A 468 17.28 11.21 -5.89
C PHE A 468 16.12 11.52 -4.95
N ALA A 469 16.36 11.35 -3.65
CA ALA A 469 15.40 11.73 -2.65
C ALA A 469 15.09 13.22 -2.70
N GLU A 470 16.08 14.10 -2.86
CA GLU A 470 15.87 15.55 -2.86
C GLU A 470 14.98 16.01 -4.02
N ARG A 471 15.12 15.36 -5.17
CA ARG A 471 14.38 15.73 -6.37
C ARG A 471 12.95 15.19 -6.39
N TYR A 472 12.70 14.02 -5.82
CA TYR A 472 11.43 13.30 -5.99
C TYR A 472 10.66 13.05 -4.68
N CYS A 473 11.33 13.18 -3.53
CA CYS A 473 10.83 12.79 -2.21
C CYS A 473 10.95 13.87 -1.14
N SER A 474 12.01 14.68 -1.17
CA SER A 474 12.13 15.85 -0.33
C SER A 474 11.37 16.98 -1.01
N CYS A 475 10.67 17.73 -0.20
CA CYS A 475 9.66 18.67 -0.67
C CYS A 475 10.28 20.02 -1.00
N THR A 476 11.52 20.06 -1.48
CA THR A 476 12.28 21.30 -1.55
C THR A 476 11.76 22.19 -2.68
N ILE A 477 10.88 23.13 -2.32
CA ILE A 477 10.40 24.18 -3.23
C ILE A 477 11.26 25.42 -3.01
N ARG A 478 11.96 25.88 -4.04
CA ARG A 478 12.80 27.10 -3.96
C ARG A 478 11.93 28.34 -4.15
N ASP A 479 12.32 29.44 -3.52
CA ASP A 479 11.63 30.73 -3.69
C ASP A 479 11.62 31.16 -5.17
N GLU A 480 12.72 30.90 -5.90
CA GLU A 480 12.84 31.16 -7.35
C GLU A 480 11.79 30.45 -8.22
N ASP A 481 11.40 29.23 -7.84
CA ASP A 481 10.38 28.46 -8.57
C ASP A 481 8.99 29.10 -8.39
N ILE A 482 8.73 29.69 -7.23
CA ILE A 482 7.51 30.47 -6.95
C ILE A 482 7.50 31.76 -7.76
N ASP A 483 8.61 32.50 -7.76
CA ASP A 483 8.74 33.75 -8.52
C ASP A 483 8.52 33.51 -10.02
N THR A 484 9.04 32.40 -10.55
CA THR A 484 8.81 31.98 -11.93
C THR A 484 7.31 31.81 -12.23
N ILE A 485 6.57 31.11 -11.36
CA ILE A 485 5.12 30.93 -11.52
C ILE A 485 4.38 32.26 -11.40
N GLN A 486 4.78 33.14 -10.49
CA GLN A 486 4.18 34.47 -10.33
C GLN A 486 4.39 35.35 -11.58
N ASN A 487 5.56 35.27 -12.20
CA ASN A 487 5.86 35.94 -13.46
C ASN A 487 4.99 35.39 -14.59
N MET A 488 4.87 34.06 -14.71
CA MET A 488 3.98 33.44 -15.70
C MET A 488 2.51 33.85 -15.52
N LEU A 489 2.04 33.94 -14.27
CA LEU A 489 0.68 34.41 -13.95
C LEU A 489 0.48 35.89 -14.30
N SER A 490 1.49 36.73 -14.07
CA SER A 490 1.46 38.15 -14.42
C SER A 490 1.45 38.35 -15.94
N ASP A 491 2.23 37.58 -16.68
CA ASP A 491 2.18 37.57 -18.15
C ASP A 491 0.85 37.04 -18.68
N LEU A 492 0.27 36.03 -18.03
CA LEU A 492 -1.05 35.52 -18.40
C LEU A 492 -2.14 36.56 -18.13
N ARG A 493 -2.03 37.35 -17.05
CA ARG A 493 -2.91 38.48 -16.79
C ARG A 493 -2.85 39.52 -17.91
N ARG A 494 -1.66 39.83 -18.43
CA ARG A 494 -1.49 40.73 -19.58
C ARG A 494 -2.10 40.19 -20.87
N LYS A 495 -2.17 38.86 -21.02
CA LYS A 495 -2.80 38.17 -22.15
C LYS A 495 -4.33 38.05 -22.00
N CYS A 496 -4.87 38.16 -20.78
CA CYS A 496 -6.30 38.35 -20.60
C CYS A 496 -6.69 39.68 -21.24
N GLY A 497 -7.67 39.69 -22.15
CA GLY A 497 -8.22 40.94 -22.65
C GLY A 497 -8.80 41.77 -21.50
N GLU A 498 -8.78 43.11 -21.62
CA GLU A 498 -9.24 44.03 -20.56
C GLU A 498 -10.67 43.76 -20.08
N ASN A 499 -11.50 43.17 -20.94
CA ASN A 499 -12.90 42.82 -20.65
C ASN A 499 -13.12 41.33 -20.28
N ASP A 500 -12.08 40.49 -20.20
CA ASP A 500 -12.23 39.08 -19.80
C ASP A 500 -12.15 38.91 -18.28
N ASP A 501 -13.24 39.32 -17.63
CA ASP A 501 -13.47 39.28 -16.20
C ASP A 501 -13.18 37.91 -15.56
N ASP A 502 -13.56 36.82 -16.24
CA ASP A 502 -13.31 35.46 -15.73
C ASP A 502 -11.82 35.11 -15.78
N CYS A 503 -11.11 35.52 -16.83
CA CYS A 503 -9.67 35.31 -16.97
C CYS A 503 -8.91 36.03 -15.84
N ILE A 504 -9.22 37.31 -15.62
CA ILE A 504 -8.60 38.11 -14.55
C ILE A 504 -8.91 37.51 -13.17
N LYS A 505 -10.18 37.12 -12.92
CA LYS A 505 -10.58 36.46 -11.67
C LYS A 505 -9.85 35.12 -11.47
N ALA A 506 -9.66 34.34 -12.52
CA ALA A 506 -8.93 33.07 -12.47
C ALA A 506 -7.44 33.29 -12.13
N VAL A 507 -6.77 34.24 -12.78
CA VAL A 507 -5.37 34.57 -12.48
C VAL A 507 -5.20 34.99 -11.02
N ASN A 508 -6.00 35.95 -10.54
CA ASN A 508 -5.88 36.45 -9.16
C ASN A 508 -6.12 35.32 -8.13
N LYS A 509 -7.07 34.42 -8.41
CA LYS A 509 -7.31 33.24 -7.56
C LYS A 509 -6.13 32.26 -7.58
N LEU A 510 -5.49 32.05 -8.73
CA LEU A 510 -4.29 31.20 -8.81
C LEU A 510 -3.10 31.82 -8.07
N GLN A 511 -2.87 33.12 -8.20
CA GLN A 511 -1.79 33.80 -7.47
C GLN A 511 -1.97 33.65 -5.95
N LYS A 512 -3.18 33.91 -5.46
CA LYS A 512 -3.52 33.71 -4.05
C LYS A 512 -3.33 32.25 -3.63
N PHE A 513 -3.80 31.30 -4.45
CA PHE A 513 -3.65 29.86 -4.20
C PHE A 513 -2.17 29.47 -4.04
N VAL A 514 -1.32 29.81 -4.99
CA VAL A 514 0.12 29.44 -4.98
C VAL A 514 0.80 30.03 -3.74
N ASN A 515 0.56 31.31 -3.44
CA ASN A 515 1.18 31.98 -2.29
C ASN A 515 0.72 31.40 -0.95
N SER A 516 -0.58 31.15 -0.77
CA SER A 516 -1.10 30.60 0.48
C SER A 516 -0.63 29.16 0.74
N ILE A 517 -0.55 28.32 -0.30
CA ILE A 517 -0.01 26.96 -0.14
C ILE A 517 1.47 27.00 0.17
N TYR A 518 2.24 27.84 -0.52
CA TYR A 518 3.67 27.99 -0.28
C TYR A 518 3.99 28.50 1.13
N SER A 519 3.33 29.56 1.58
CA SER A 519 3.60 30.18 2.88
C SER A 519 3.16 29.28 4.04
N ILE A 520 1.99 28.65 3.94
CA ILE A 520 1.42 27.87 5.05
C ILE A 520 1.93 26.45 5.05
N MET A 521 1.79 25.72 3.94
CA MET A 521 2.11 24.29 3.95
C MET A 521 3.62 24.06 3.88
N TYR A 522 4.31 24.76 2.99
CA TYR A 522 5.72 24.52 2.78
C TYR A 522 6.59 25.30 3.78
N LYS A 523 6.56 26.63 3.81
CA LYS A 523 7.43 27.40 4.71
C LYS A 523 7.17 27.13 6.20
N LYS A 524 5.92 26.97 6.61
CA LYS A 524 5.56 26.77 8.02
C LYS A 524 5.53 25.31 8.46
N PHE A 525 5.06 24.38 7.63
CA PHE A 525 4.94 22.96 8.02
C PHE A 525 5.86 22.01 7.25
N ASN A 526 6.62 22.49 6.26
CA ASN A 526 7.49 21.66 5.42
C ASN A 526 6.76 20.44 4.78
N VAL A 527 5.51 20.66 4.32
CA VAL A 527 4.70 19.67 3.60
C VAL A 527 4.13 20.25 2.30
N THR A 528 3.76 19.38 1.37
CA THR A 528 3.19 19.74 0.06
C THR A 528 1.86 19.02 -0.18
N LEU A 529 1.11 19.49 -1.17
CA LEU A 529 -0.12 18.83 -1.61
C LEU A 529 0.19 17.84 -2.72
N HIS A 530 -0.41 16.66 -2.63
CA HIS A 530 -0.37 15.71 -3.72
C HIS A 530 -0.98 16.32 -5.01
N PRO A 531 -0.40 16.07 -6.20
CA PRO A 531 -0.88 16.60 -7.48
C PRO A 531 -2.37 16.34 -7.75
N TYR A 532 -2.90 15.24 -7.21
CA TYR A 532 -4.33 14.91 -7.25
C TYR A 532 -5.22 16.03 -6.68
N THR A 533 -4.88 16.54 -5.51
CA THR A 533 -5.64 17.58 -4.80
C THR A 533 -5.54 18.91 -5.54
N ILE A 534 -4.34 19.23 -6.03
CA ILE A 534 -4.06 20.47 -6.76
C ILE A 534 -4.85 20.51 -8.07
N THR A 535 -4.79 19.44 -8.85
CA THR A 535 -5.54 19.30 -10.12
C THR A 535 -7.02 19.58 -9.94
N TYR A 536 -7.62 19.12 -8.83
CA TYR A 536 -9.02 19.37 -8.54
C TYR A 536 -9.31 20.86 -8.31
N ILE A 537 -8.42 21.55 -7.58
CA ILE A 537 -8.55 22.97 -7.28
C ILE A 537 -8.35 23.81 -8.55
N LEU A 538 -7.32 23.49 -9.34
CA LEU A 538 -7.04 24.16 -10.61
C LEU A 538 -8.24 24.08 -11.58
N ASN A 539 -8.86 22.91 -11.72
CA ASN A 539 -10.06 22.72 -12.55
C ASN A 539 -11.30 23.52 -12.10
N ARG A 540 -11.29 24.04 -10.86
CA ARG A 540 -12.35 24.95 -10.37
C ARG A 540 -11.99 26.42 -10.57
N ILE A 541 -10.71 26.76 -10.42
CA ILE A 541 -10.25 28.13 -10.59
C ILE A 541 -10.24 28.51 -12.07
N VAL A 542 -9.77 27.61 -12.93
CA VAL A 542 -9.64 27.83 -14.38
C VAL A 542 -10.93 27.38 -15.08
N PRO A 543 -11.70 28.30 -15.69
CA PRO A 543 -12.84 27.95 -16.52
C PRO A 543 -12.44 27.07 -17.70
N GLY A 544 -13.29 26.12 -18.08
CA GLY A 544 -12.99 25.19 -19.18
C GLY A 544 -12.72 25.87 -20.52
N ARG A 545 -13.28 27.06 -20.78
CA ARG A 545 -12.99 27.85 -21.99
C ARG A 545 -11.57 28.42 -22.02
N LEU A 546 -10.91 28.51 -20.87
CA LEU A 546 -9.58 29.08 -20.69
C LEU A 546 -8.51 27.99 -20.48
N SER A 547 -8.85 26.71 -20.54
CA SER A 547 -7.92 25.63 -20.20
C SER A 547 -6.66 25.62 -21.07
N GLU A 548 -6.79 25.96 -22.35
CA GLU A 548 -5.66 26.03 -23.29
C GLU A 548 -4.73 27.20 -22.96
N LEU A 549 -5.31 28.38 -22.69
CA LEU A 549 -4.56 29.58 -22.29
C LEU A 549 -3.76 29.35 -20.99
N PHE A 550 -4.34 28.62 -20.03
CA PHE A 550 -3.74 28.36 -18.72
C PHE A 550 -2.87 27.09 -18.67
N SER A 551 -2.78 26.32 -19.76
CA SER A 551 -2.12 25.00 -19.78
C SER A 551 -0.70 25.04 -19.23
N ASN A 552 0.15 25.93 -19.75
CA ASN A 552 1.55 26.07 -19.33
C ASN A 552 1.68 26.41 -17.84
N VAL A 553 0.86 27.34 -17.32
CA VAL A 553 0.90 27.75 -15.91
C VAL A 553 0.42 26.60 -15.01
N VAL A 554 -0.64 25.91 -15.42
CA VAL A 554 -1.18 24.75 -14.70
C VAL A 554 -0.13 23.64 -14.62
N GLU A 555 0.58 23.36 -15.71
CA GLU A 555 1.66 22.37 -15.73
C GLU A 555 2.84 22.77 -14.84
N SER A 556 3.26 24.05 -14.85
CA SER A 556 4.30 24.55 -13.93
C SER A 556 3.89 24.43 -12.47
N ILE A 557 2.66 24.81 -12.11
CA ILE A 557 2.13 24.66 -10.74
C ILE A 557 2.12 23.19 -10.34
N LEU A 558 1.62 22.30 -11.19
CA LEU A 558 1.58 20.87 -10.88
C LEU A 558 2.98 20.27 -10.72
N SER A 559 3.93 20.72 -11.54
CA SER A 559 5.33 20.28 -11.49
C SER A 559 6.02 20.69 -10.19
N LEU A 560 5.74 21.91 -9.71
CA LEU A 560 6.24 22.44 -8.44
C LEU A 560 5.88 21.55 -7.25
N PHE A 561 4.68 20.98 -7.28
CA PHE A 561 4.13 20.17 -6.19
C PHE A 561 4.14 18.66 -6.52
N LEU A 562 4.92 18.23 -7.52
CA LEU A 562 5.20 16.81 -7.74
C LEU A 562 5.89 16.14 -6.54
N PRO A 563 6.85 16.80 -5.85
CA PRO A 563 7.44 16.22 -4.65
C PRO A 563 6.38 16.10 -3.55
N PHE A 564 6.05 14.86 -3.20
CA PHE A 564 5.14 14.50 -2.13
C PHE A 564 5.77 13.32 -1.42
N ASP A 565 5.89 13.36 -0.09
CA ASP A 565 6.40 12.23 0.67
C ASP A 565 5.50 11.02 0.37
N GLY A 566 6.04 9.91 -0.16
CA GLY A 566 5.23 8.76 -0.62
C GLY A 566 4.74 8.85 -2.07
N SER A 567 5.29 9.74 -2.89
CA SER A 567 5.01 9.77 -4.34
C SER A 567 5.55 8.52 -5.04
N ILE A 568 4.94 8.13 -6.16
CA ILE A 568 5.42 7.02 -7.00
C ILE A 568 6.88 7.21 -7.44
N TYR A 569 7.31 8.46 -7.61
CA TYR A 569 8.67 8.82 -8.02
C TYR A 569 9.71 8.55 -6.94
N CYS A 570 9.29 8.34 -5.69
CA CYS A 570 10.16 7.89 -4.60
C CYS A 570 10.52 6.41 -4.65
N GLY A 571 10.33 5.78 -5.82
CA GLY A 571 10.51 4.35 -5.97
C GLY A 571 9.44 3.56 -5.23
N PHE A 572 8.19 4.05 -5.18
CA PHE A 572 7.07 3.31 -4.60
C PHE A 572 6.19 2.65 -5.68
N ILE A 573 5.44 1.62 -5.29
CA ILE A 573 4.88 0.61 -6.20
C ILE A 573 3.53 1.06 -6.77
N GLU A 574 3.52 1.60 -7.99
CA GLU A 574 2.25 1.91 -8.68
C GLU A 574 1.31 0.70 -8.84
N GLU A 575 1.86 -0.47 -9.20
CA GLU A 575 1.06 -1.66 -9.50
C GLU A 575 1.16 -2.73 -8.40
N GLY A 576 0.07 -2.78 -7.65
CA GLY A 576 -0.33 -3.77 -6.65
C GLY A 576 0.48 -3.77 -5.34
N CYS A 577 0.68 -2.54 -4.87
CA CYS A 577 0.25 -2.17 -3.52
C CYS A 577 -1.15 -2.70 -3.18
N SER A 578 -1.35 -3.19 -1.96
CA SER A 578 -2.62 -3.75 -1.48
C SER A 578 -3.74 -2.71 -1.28
N LEU A 579 -3.40 -1.42 -1.16
CA LEU A 579 -4.37 -0.33 -0.93
C LEU A 579 -4.78 0.42 -2.20
N GLY A 580 -4.02 0.26 -3.28
CA GLY A 580 -4.19 1.01 -4.51
C GLY A 580 -3.76 2.49 -4.42
N PRO A 581 -3.87 3.22 -5.53
CA PRO A 581 -3.10 4.44 -5.80
C PRO A 581 -3.61 5.68 -5.03
N PHE A 582 -4.79 5.58 -4.43
CA PHE A 582 -5.38 6.68 -3.67
C PHE A 582 -4.98 6.65 -2.20
N LEU A 583 -4.84 5.48 -1.59
CA LEU A 583 -4.42 5.38 -0.19
C LEU A 583 -2.92 5.16 -0.05
N GLU A 584 -2.29 4.56 -1.06
CA GLU A 584 -0.86 4.32 -1.10
C GLU A 584 -0.04 5.59 -0.74
N PRO A 585 -0.19 6.76 -1.40
CA PRO A 585 0.62 7.93 -1.07
C PRO A 585 0.48 8.41 0.37
N LEU A 586 -0.67 8.14 1.01
CA LEU A 586 -0.95 8.55 2.39
C LEU A 586 -0.45 7.54 3.42
N SER A 587 -0.03 6.35 2.98
CA SER A 587 0.24 5.21 3.85
C SER A 587 1.67 4.70 3.77
N ILE A 588 2.51 5.29 2.94
CA ILE A 588 3.95 5.05 2.87
C ILE A 588 4.68 6.37 3.07
N SER A 589 5.92 6.38 3.57
CA SER A 589 6.68 7.61 3.82
C SER A 589 8.19 7.42 3.70
N TYR A 590 8.81 8.20 2.81
CA TYR A 590 10.25 8.38 2.72
C TYR A 590 10.83 8.97 4.01
N THR A 591 10.18 9.95 4.64
CA THR A 591 10.66 10.52 5.93
C THR A 591 10.76 9.46 7.01
N VAL A 592 9.75 8.57 7.11
CA VAL A 592 9.78 7.44 8.04
C VAL A 592 10.91 6.47 7.70
N MET A 593 11.06 6.15 6.41
CA MET A 593 12.13 5.27 5.94
C MET A 593 13.53 5.82 6.28
N LYS A 594 13.79 7.09 5.97
CA LYS A 594 15.07 7.76 6.27
C LYS A 594 15.36 7.73 7.77
N HIS A 595 14.37 8.04 8.61
CA HIS A 595 14.53 7.94 10.07
C HIS A 595 14.89 6.51 10.50
N ILE A 596 14.24 5.49 9.96
CA ILE A 596 14.55 4.09 10.30
C ILE A 596 15.96 3.71 9.84
N ALA A 597 16.37 4.12 8.63
CA ALA A 597 17.70 3.86 8.11
C ALA A 597 18.79 4.52 8.95
N ASP A 598 18.63 5.81 9.25
CA ASP A 598 19.60 6.61 9.98
C ASP A 598 19.82 6.10 11.40
N ASN A 599 18.76 5.65 12.08
CA ASN A 599 18.80 5.28 13.50
C ASN A 599 18.85 3.76 13.73
N GLY A 600 18.53 2.96 12.70
CA GLY A 600 18.33 1.51 12.83
C GLY A 600 19.60 0.73 13.10
N LYS A 601 20.74 1.12 12.51
CA LYS A 601 22.05 0.48 12.75
C LYS A 601 22.88 1.12 13.85
N GLN A 602 22.56 2.35 14.25
CA GLN A 602 23.36 3.08 15.23
C GLN A 602 23.37 2.37 16.58
N TYR A 603 24.57 2.22 17.14
CA TYR A 603 24.76 1.72 18.51
C TYR A 603 24.86 2.92 19.44
N THR A 604 23.74 3.34 20.03
CA THR A 604 23.79 4.34 21.11
C THR A 604 24.40 3.67 22.35
N PRO A 605 25.42 4.24 23.02
CA PRO A 605 26.00 3.64 24.21
C PRO A 605 24.90 3.31 25.22
N TYR A 606 24.75 2.02 25.58
CA TYR A 606 23.77 1.58 26.56
C TYR A 606 24.49 1.24 27.85
N PRO A 607 24.07 1.80 29.01
CA PRO A 607 24.81 1.58 30.26
C PRO A 607 24.62 0.18 30.84
N HIS A 608 23.58 -0.57 30.45
CA HIS A 608 23.20 -1.83 31.09
C HIS A 608 22.81 -2.92 30.08
N ALA A 609 23.39 -4.10 30.25
CA ALA A 609 23.19 -5.24 29.36
C ALA A 609 21.77 -5.85 29.45
N ASP A 610 21.06 -5.74 30.59
CA ASP A 610 19.70 -6.28 30.75
C ASP A 610 18.71 -5.69 29.75
N LYS A 611 18.91 -4.41 29.39
CA LYS A 611 18.10 -3.67 28.42
C LYS A 611 18.29 -4.15 26.99
N ILE A 612 19.38 -4.88 26.73
CA ILE A 612 19.66 -5.51 25.44
C ILE A 612 19.24 -6.98 25.51
N VAL A 613 19.74 -7.73 26.49
CA VAL A 613 19.54 -9.19 26.58
C VAL A 613 18.07 -9.58 26.73
N VAL A 614 17.31 -8.91 27.62
CA VAL A 614 15.94 -9.33 27.96
C VAL A 614 14.97 -9.20 26.78
N PRO A 615 14.93 -8.08 26.02
CA PRO A 615 14.09 -7.98 24.82
C PRO A 615 14.30 -9.13 23.82
N TRP A 616 15.54 -9.53 23.56
CA TRP A 616 15.84 -10.65 22.67
C TRP A 616 15.43 -12.00 23.25
N MET A 617 15.68 -12.23 24.54
CA MET A 617 15.25 -13.47 25.21
C MET A 617 13.73 -13.68 25.18
N LYS A 618 12.93 -12.60 25.27
CA LYS A 618 11.47 -12.68 25.19
C LYS A 618 10.97 -13.25 23.85
N LEU A 619 11.75 -13.13 22.79
CA LEU A 619 11.40 -13.65 21.47
C LEU A 619 11.51 -15.18 21.37
N ALA A 620 12.23 -15.82 22.29
CA ALA A 620 12.40 -17.27 22.27
C ALA A 620 11.04 -17.98 22.29
N LYS A 621 10.85 -18.90 21.35
CA LYS A 621 9.68 -19.78 21.19
C LYS A 621 10.01 -21.21 21.60
N ASN A 622 11.17 -21.74 21.22
CA ASN A 622 11.49 -23.15 21.45
C ASN A 622 12.64 -23.35 22.43
N LYS A 623 13.71 -22.56 22.33
CA LYS A 623 14.91 -22.76 23.13
C LYS A 623 15.76 -21.51 23.36
N LEU A 624 16.48 -21.55 24.48
CA LEU A 624 17.57 -20.65 24.82
C LEU A 624 18.82 -21.46 25.12
N LYS A 625 19.97 -21.06 24.58
CA LYS A 625 21.28 -21.57 24.96
C LYS A 625 22.08 -20.44 25.57
N ILE A 626 22.57 -20.62 26.79
CA ILE A 626 23.19 -19.58 27.61
C ILE A 626 24.59 -20.05 27.97
N MET A 627 25.59 -19.24 27.69
CA MET A 627 26.97 -19.40 28.18
C MET A 627 27.28 -18.26 29.13
N THR A 628 27.76 -18.58 30.32
CA THR A 628 28.20 -17.55 31.28
C THR A 628 29.24 -18.13 32.23
N SER A 629 30.24 -17.34 32.61
CA SER A 629 31.25 -17.84 33.56
C SER A 629 30.63 -18.03 34.95
N ASN A 630 29.83 -17.06 35.39
CA ASN A 630 29.14 -17.03 36.69
C ASN A 630 27.67 -16.63 36.48
N ILE A 631 26.81 -16.99 37.44
CA ILE A 631 25.38 -16.68 37.39
C ILE A 631 24.90 -16.24 38.77
N SER A 632 24.13 -15.16 38.89
CA SER A 632 23.64 -14.70 40.20
C SER A 632 22.37 -13.90 40.00
N LEU A 633 21.24 -14.59 40.10
CA LEU A 633 19.92 -14.04 39.82
C LEU A 633 18.95 -14.46 40.92
N ASN A 634 17.91 -13.66 41.14
CA ASN A 634 16.79 -14.03 41.99
C ASN A 634 15.51 -14.20 41.15
N GLU A 635 14.46 -14.77 41.74
CA GLU A 635 13.18 -15.03 41.06
C GLU A 635 12.48 -13.76 40.55
N ASN A 636 12.80 -12.61 41.15
CA ASN A 636 12.24 -11.32 40.76
C ASN A 636 12.92 -10.71 39.54
N HIS A 637 14.11 -11.19 39.17
CA HIS A 637 14.89 -10.66 38.06
C HIS A 637 14.22 -10.96 36.71
N LYS A 638 14.31 -10.01 35.77
CA LYS A 638 13.65 -10.10 34.46
C LYS A 638 14.12 -11.30 33.63
N VAL A 639 15.40 -11.63 33.70
CA VAL A 639 15.98 -12.82 33.03
C VAL A 639 15.33 -14.10 33.55
N TYR A 640 15.22 -14.28 34.88
CA TYR A 640 14.55 -15.43 35.46
C TYR A 640 13.09 -15.53 35.01
N LYS A 641 12.34 -14.42 35.07
CA LYS A 641 10.94 -14.36 34.62
C LYS A 641 10.79 -14.71 33.13
N THR A 642 11.76 -14.31 32.31
CA THR A 642 11.75 -14.61 30.87
C THR A 642 12.01 -16.09 30.60
N ILE A 643 12.98 -16.68 31.30
CA ILE A 643 13.26 -18.13 31.25
C ILE A 643 12.03 -18.92 31.73
N LYS A 644 11.43 -18.53 32.86
CA LYS A 644 10.20 -19.15 33.39
C LYS A 644 9.06 -19.12 32.37
N SER A 645 8.81 -17.98 31.74
CA SER A 645 7.78 -17.83 30.71
C SER A 645 8.03 -18.69 29.45
N LEU A 646 9.30 -18.92 29.09
CA LEU A 646 9.63 -19.88 28.04
C LEU A 646 9.34 -21.33 28.48
N CYS A 647 9.71 -21.70 29.70
CA CYS A 647 9.42 -23.02 30.27
C CYS A 647 7.93 -23.34 30.35
N GLU A 648 7.12 -22.37 30.76
CA GLU A 648 5.65 -22.49 30.80
C GLU A 648 5.04 -22.76 29.42
N ARG A 649 5.73 -22.34 28.35
CA ARG A 649 5.37 -22.61 26.95
C ARG A 649 6.04 -23.86 26.38
N SER A 650 6.55 -24.75 27.23
CA SER A 650 7.26 -25.99 26.87
C SER A 650 8.59 -25.80 26.12
N GLY A 651 9.19 -24.61 26.18
CA GLY A 651 10.53 -24.38 25.65
C GLY A 651 11.63 -25.06 26.50
N LYS A 652 12.85 -25.11 25.96
CA LYS A 652 14.03 -25.69 26.61
C LYS A 652 15.12 -24.67 26.84
N VAL A 653 15.82 -24.79 27.96
CA VAL A 653 16.88 -23.85 28.33
C VAL A 653 18.13 -24.63 28.68
N TYR A 654 19.21 -24.34 27.97
CA TYR A 654 20.52 -24.97 28.17
C TYR A 654 21.47 -23.93 28.74
N ILE A 655 22.00 -24.17 29.94
CA ILE A 655 22.92 -23.25 30.62
C ILE A 655 24.28 -23.91 30.78
N LEU A 656 25.28 -23.36 30.12
CA LEU A 656 26.66 -23.76 30.24
C LEU A 656 27.37 -22.78 31.19
N LEU A 657 27.87 -23.30 32.30
CA LEU A 657 28.55 -22.56 33.35
C LEU A 657 30.06 -22.83 33.36
N GLY A 658 30.84 -21.81 33.72
CA GLY A 658 32.27 -21.98 34.00
C GLY A 658 32.50 -22.80 35.27
N LYS A 659 33.63 -23.52 35.34
CA LYS A 659 33.95 -24.36 36.51
C LYS A 659 33.95 -23.57 37.82
N ASN A 660 34.45 -22.34 37.82
CA ASN A 660 34.50 -21.51 39.03
C ASN A 660 33.09 -21.13 39.56
N ALA A 661 32.02 -21.35 38.79
CA ALA A 661 30.65 -21.19 39.26
C ALA A 661 30.28 -22.19 40.37
N VAL A 662 30.96 -23.35 40.46
CA VAL A 662 30.78 -24.28 41.60
C VAL A 662 31.57 -23.89 42.83
N ASP A 663 32.37 -22.83 42.79
CA ASP A 663 33.04 -22.32 43.98
C ASP A 663 32.37 -21.03 44.49
N ASP A 664 31.54 -20.39 43.65
CA ASP A 664 30.76 -19.20 43.98
C ASP A 664 29.37 -19.58 44.55
N GLU A 665 29.14 -19.27 45.83
CA GLU A 665 27.91 -19.61 46.55
C GLU A 665 26.66 -19.00 45.90
N ALA A 666 26.77 -17.79 45.34
CA ALA A 666 25.66 -17.14 44.64
C ALA A 666 25.28 -17.87 43.34
N SER A 667 26.27 -18.39 42.62
CA SER A 667 26.10 -19.23 41.43
C SER A 667 25.47 -20.57 41.75
N LYS A 668 25.93 -21.26 42.81
CA LYS A 668 25.29 -22.49 43.29
C LYS A 668 23.82 -22.29 43.59
N LYS A 669 23.51 -21.31 44.45
CA LYS A 669 22.13 -21.02 44.85
C LYS A 669 21.23 -20.70 43.65
N THR A 670 21.75 -19.97 42.67
CA THR A 670 21.00 -19.63 41.45
C THR A 670 20.78 -20.85 40.55
N ALA A 671 21.79 -21.70 40.39
CA ALA A 671 21.69 -22.93 39.60
C ALA A 671 20.68 -23.91 40.24
N GLU A 672 20.78 -24.13 41.55
CA GLU A 672 19.85 -24.95 42.32
C GLU A 672 18.41 -24.40 42.25
N MET A 673 18.24 -23.08 42.35
CA MET A 673 16.93 -22.43 42.17
C MET A 673 16.35 -22.72 40.79
N PHE A 674 17.14 -22.59 39.71
CA PHE A 674 16.64 -22.91 38.36
C PHE A 674 16.23 -24.37 38.24
N LEU A 675 17.06 -25.29 38.73
CA LEU A 675 16.80 -26.73 38.65
C LEU A 675 15.58 -27.14 39.50
N LYS A 676 15.43 -26.58 40.70
CA LYS A 676 14.32 -26.85 41.62
C LYS A 676 13.00 -26.29 41.08
N ASN A 677 13.00 -25.04 40.61
CA ASN A 677 11.77 -24.34 40.28
C ASN A 677 11.30 -24.57 38.84
N LEU A 678 12.23 -24.79 37.90
CA LEU A 678 11.91 -24.94 36.47
C LEU A 678 12.09 -26.38 35.97
N GLY A 679 12.71 -27.26 36.78
CA GLY A 679 12.76 -28.71 36.56
C GLY A 679 13.30 -29.09 35.18
N LYS A 680 12.61 -30.02 34.51
CA LYS A 680 13.00 -30.58 33.19
C LYS A 680 13.06 -29.57 32.05
N CYS A 681 12.66 -28.31 32.27
CA CYS A 681 12.84 -27.25 31.28
C CYS A 681 14.31 -26.84 31.14
N VAL A 682 15.05 -26.83 32.25
CA VAL A 682 16.41 -26.31 32.32
C VAL A 682 17.41 -27.44 32.47
N GLU A 683 18.43 -27.45 31.64
CA GLU A 683 19.60 -28.31 31.80
C GLU A 683 20.82 -27.43 32.07
N ILE A 684 21.63 -27.80 33.06
CA ILE A 684 22.83 -27.07 33.45
C ILE A 684 24.04 -27.99 33.34
N ARG A 685 25.09 -27.52 32.66
CA ARG A 685 26.38 -28.22 32.55
C ARG A 685 27.54 -27.30 32.89
N LEU A 686 28.66 -27.91 33.28
CA LEU A 686 29.89 -27.26 33.70
C LEU A 686 31.01 -27.54 32.71
N HIS A 687 31.68 -26.48 32.26
CA HIS A 687 32.83 -26.59 31.37
C HIS A 687 34.09 -25.96 32.00
N PRO A 688 35.22 -26.69 32.04
CA PRO A 688 36.42 -26.29 32.79
C PRO A 688 37.03 -24.97 32.34
N GLN A 689 36.94 -24.64 31.06
CA GLN A 689 37.60 -23.49 30.44
C GLN A 689 36.61 -22.43 29.96
N LEU A 690 35.33 -22.48 30.37
CA LEU A 690 34.34 -21.53 29.88
C LEU A 690 34.50 -20.16 30.54
N HIS A 691 34.87 -19.17 29.74
CA HIS A 691 34.79 -17.75 30.07
C HIS A 691 33.90 -16.95 29.11
N ALA A 692 33.27 -17.64 28.15
CA ALA A 692 32.34 -17.04 27.18
C ALA A 692 31.05 -16.58 27.86
N LYS A 693 30.45 -15.52 27.30
CA LYS A 693 29.27 -14.84 27.81
C LYS A 693 28.36 -14.52 26.64
N ALA A 694 27.35 -15.36 26.45
CA ALA A 694 26.43 -15.23 25.34
C ALA A 694 25.08 -15.86 25.64
N VAL A 695 24.05 -15.35 24.98
CA VAL A 695 22.70 -15.90 24.94
C VAL A 695 22.32 -16.10 23.48
N ILE A 696 22.07 -17.34 23.10
CA ILE A 696 21.60 -17.74 21.78
C ILE A 696 20.09 -17.99 21.87
N ILE A 697 19.34 -17.33 21.00
CA ILE A 697 17.88 -17.35 20.96
C ILE A 697 17.47 -18.15 19.72
N ASP A 698 16.82 -19.30 19.94
CA ASP A 698 16.26 -20.17 18.88
C ASP A 698 17.17 -20.48 17.69
N ASP A 699 18.50 -20.43 17.88
CA ASP A 699 19.52 -20.54 16.83
C ASP A 699 19.40 -19.48 15.70
N VAL A 700 18.77 -18.34 15.96
CA VAL A 700 18.50 -17.27 14.97
C VAL A 700 19.08 -15.91 15.37
N ALA A 701 19.42 -15.72 16.64
CA ALA A 701 20.08 -14.52 17.14
C ALA A 701 21.04 -14.88 18.28
N VAL A 702 22.11 -14.10 18.43
CA VAL A 702 23.06 -14.21 19.55
C VAL A 702 23.27 -12.84 20.17
N VAL A 703 23.14 -12.74 21.48
CA VAL A 703 23.59 -11.58 22.26
C VAL A 703 24.83 -12.01 23.04
N GLU A 704 25.99 -11.43 22.72
CA GLU A 704 27.27 -11.77 23.35
C GLU A 704 27.97 -10.53 23.89
N GLY A 705 28.89 -10.66 24.84
CA GLY A 705 29.54 -9.49 25.43
C GLY A 705 30.44 -9.78 26.62
N SER A 706 30.67 -8.76 27.44
CA SER A 706 31.43 -8.87 28.69
C SER A 706 30.56 -9.20 29.91
N PHE A 707 29.23 -9.11 29.77
CA PHE A 707 28.26 -9.28 30.86
C PHE A 707 28.15 -10.75 31.30
N ASN A 708 28.34 -11.00 32.60
CA ASN A 708 27.88 -12.25 33.21
C ASN A 708 26.37 -12.19 33.47
N LEU A 709 25.69 -13.34 33.56
CA LEU A 709 24.29 -13.41 34.01
C LEU A 709 24.17 -13.22 35.53
N THR A 710 24.70 -12.10 36.03
CA THR A 710 24.57 -11.65 37.42
C THR A 710 23.80 -10.34 37.47
N ILE A 711 23.17 -10.02 38.61
CA ILE A 711 22.50 -8.73 38.80
C ILE A 711 23.47 -7.56 38.52
N SER A 712 24.72 -7.67 38.95
CA SER A 712 25.73 -6.63 38.73
C SER A 712 26.12 -6.50 37.26
N GLY A 713 26.42 -7.61 36.58
CA GLY A 713 26.79 -7.60 35.16
C GLY A 713 25.64 -7.15 34.25
N LEU A 714 24.39 -7.43 34.62
CA LEU A 714 23.25 -7.08 33.78
C LEU A 714 22.76 -5.64 34.02
N SER A 715 22.78 -5.14 35.25
CA SER A 715 22.05 -3.91 35.62
C SER A 715 22.86 -2.86 36.37
N LYS A 716 24.11 -3.12 36.78
CA LYS A 716 24.92 -2.15 37.54
C LYS A 716 26.18 -1.75 36.80
N ASN A 717 26.92 -2.73 36.30
CA ASN A 717 28.19 -2.51 35.61
C ASN A 717 27.94 -1.92 34.22
N ILE A 718 28.92 -1.15 33.75
CA ILE A 718 29.03 -0.78 32.34
C ILE A 718 29.64 -1.99 31.63
N GLU A 719 28.81 -2.71 30.89
CA GLU A 719 29.23 -3.88 30.12
C GLU A 719 29.10 -3.60 28.63
N PHE A 720 29.94 -4.26 27.84
CA PHE A 720 29.79 -4.30 26.40
C PHE A 720 28.86 -5.45 26.00
N ALA A 721 27.96 -5.18 25.06
CA ALA A 721 27.13 -6.20 24.42
C ALA A 721 27.10 -5.99 22.91
N ASN A 722 27.06 -7.09 22.17
CA ASN A 722 26.93 -7.15 20.72
C ASN A 722 25.78 -8.10 20.36
N ILE A 723 25.14 -7.85 19.21
CA ILE A 723 24.04 -8.66 18.70
C ILE A 723 24.44 -9.19 17.33
N LEU A 724 24.57 -10.52 17.20
CA LEU A 724 24.81 -11.19 15.95
C LEU A 724 23.48 -11.70 15.38
N LEU A 725 23.18 -11.31 14.14
CA LEU A 725 21.92 -11.63 13.46
C LEU A 725 22.12 -12.27 12.09
N LYS A 726 23.34 -12.18 11.52
CA LYS A 726 23.62 -12.78 10.21
C LYS A 726 23.57 -14.31 10.33
N PRO A 727 22.81 -15.03 9.50
CA PRO A 727 22.58 -16.47 9.67
C PRO A 727 23.87 -17.31 9.80
N ASP A 728 24.90 -17.02 9.01
CA ASP A 728 26.17 -17.77 9.05
C ASP A 728 27.01 -17.48 10.32
N GLU A 729 26.88 -16.28 10.91
CA GLU A 729 27.53 -15.95 12.18
C GLU A 729 26.83 -16.62 13.35
N VAL A 730 25.50 -16.56 13.37
CA VAL A 730 24.69 -17.24 14.38
C VAL A 730 24.93 -18.74 14.34
N LYS A 731 24.93 -19.34 13.14
CA LYS A 731 25.21 -20.77 12.96
C LYS A 731 26.55 -21.18 13.56
N ARG A 732 27.62 -20.41 13.31
CA ARG A 732 28.95 -20.68 13.91
C ARG A 732 28.92 -20.63 15.45
N ARG A 733 28.24 -19.65 16.03
CA ARG A 733 28.08 -19.57 17.50
C ARG A 733 27.25 -20.70 18.08
N VAL A 734 26.26 -21.19 17.36
CA VAL A 734 25.48 -22.38 17.73
C VAL A 734 26.36 -23.62 17.72
N GLU A 735 27.18 -23.80 16.69
CA GLU A 735 28.14 -24.91 16.59
C GLU A 735 29.19 -24.84 17.71
N ASP A 736 29.71 -23.65 18.04
CA ASP A 736 30.62 -23.44 19.17
C ASP A 736 29.96 -23.85 20.50
N PHE A 737 28.70 -23.43 20.73
CA PHE A 737 27.96 -23.83 21.92
C PHE A 737 27.79 -25.35 21.99
N ASP A 738 27.33 -25.97 20.90
CA ASP A 738 27.03 -27.41 20.87
C ASP A 738 28.30 -28.24 21.08
N LYS A 739 29.44 -27.79 20.54
CA LYS A 739 30.75 -28.41 20.82
C LYS A 739 31.08 -28.35 22.32
N LEU A 740 31.07 -27.16 22.92
CA LEU A 740 31.38 -26.98 24.34
C LEU A 740 30.38 -27.72 25.25
N TRP A 741 29.11 -27.78 24.85
CA TRP A 741 28.05 -28.49 25.54
C TRP A 741 28.32 -30.00 25.59
N ASN A 742 28.79 -30.58 24.48
CA ASN A 742 29.13 -32.00 24.40
C ASN A 742 30.40 -32.36 25.19
N GLU A 743 31.34 -31.43 25.34
CA GLU A 743 32.56 -31.58 26.14
C GLU A 743 32.33 -31.35 27.65
N SER A 744 31.17 -30.81 28.03
CA SER A 744 30.86 -30.41 29.40
C SER A 744 30.22 -31.52 30.25
N LYS A 745 30.35 -31.41 31.57
CA LYS A 745 29.80 -32.36 32.55
C LYS A 745 28.46 -31.87 33.09
N GLU A 746 27.52 -32.78 33.31
CA GLU A 746 26.25 -32.47 34.01
C GLU A 746 26.52 -31.88 35.39
N TYR A 747 25.77 -30.82 35.75
CA TYR A 747 25.93 -30.16 37.05
C TYR A 747 25.70 -31.11 38.24
N PHE A 748 24.73 -32.03 38.13
CA PHE A 748 24.35 -32.97 39.19
C PHE A 748 25.34 -34.11 39.46
N LYS A 749 26.34 -34.35 38.59
CA LYS A 749 27.35 -35.40 38.84
C LYS A 749 28.55 -34.94 39.68
N ASN A 750 28.59 -33.67 40.07
CA ASN A 750 29.66 -33.07 40.89
C ASN A 750 29.18 -32.54 42.26
N LEU A 751 27.92 -32.78 42.62
CA LEU A 751 27.43 -32.75 44.00
C LEU A 751 27.49 -34.18 44.54
#